data_AF-A0A7D9K658-F1
#
_entry.id   AF-A0A7D9K658-F1
#
_cell.length_a   1.000
_cell.length_b   1.000
_cell.length_c   1.000
_cell.angle_alpha   90.00
_cell.angle_beta   90.00
_cell.angle_gamma   90.00
#
_symmetry.space_group_name_H-M   'P 1'
#
loop_
_entity.id
_entity.type
_entity.pdbx_description
1 polymer ?
#
loop_
_entity_poly.entity_id
_entity_poly.type
_entity_poly.pdbx_seq_one_letter_code
_entity_poly.pdbx_strand_id
1 'polypeptide(L)'
;MIRHSMDIIQNNVEFLNPGQTPVVAFDQPLYALAETIQWNWPDAYGENKFVIMLGGRHVEMAAWKTLGDWLENSGWTALLVDAHAASSGKADSFLKASHDSRTSLTKIVPCFLALDHHHYARWLPVHIRDMITLEKTCSAVAREFQNGNFAVKKSLRAFSKIPVDHAHEQNNKCVKGDGGAIWLTENTSELLRWMISGPEISRMFSEFEFSQEFVGVTSRNTASLKHHEQSNAMQSRFMKDVKSLTEAFDNMSNPFIDDSGDVLNIDTKETMNGGVVTTISSIEAIGEKQYKEFVETRLEKKNVSLFETVKKNKLSRFGTSPVKETSRQMLQITSLKKDSLGPSAKNTCPQIDALILDGAAIVNLLRPIGCKTFEAYAHDVFIKYVKSRLANVSRLDIVWDGYLENSLKATTRSKRGKGIRRRVLPDTRIPKNWSTFLRDDNNKSELFAHLAQQVTSIDCSPKEVVSTYREEVLVSSQRDLSDISPCSQEEACTRMLIHALDCSKVGLKKVMIKTVDTYVLVIAVALFQKIRAEELWLEFGTGKHTRYISVHDIERALGHVKAEWLTVFHALTGCDQTSFFAGKGKITAWETWKAFEEITPSFQSLSSIPQASTILDVLPDLERFVVLLYERTSTTRSVNEARKELFTKKNRPMDALPPTSAALLQRIKRSSYQAGYVWTQSLCKDPTLPSPLE
;
A
#
# COMPACT_ATOMS: atom_id res chain seq x y z
N MET A 1 -29.53 -1.10 14.03
CA MET A 1 -28.65 -2.14 13.45
C MET A 1 -28.19 -3.13 14.51
N ILE A 2 -27.36 -2.76 15.50
CA ILE A 2 -26.80 -3.71 16.48
C ILE A 2 -27.86 -4.48 17.28
N ARG A 3 -28.91 -3.80 17.76
CA ARG A 3 -30.04 -4.47 18.42
C ARG A 3 -30.68 -5.57 17.56
N HIS A 4 -30.96 -5.26 16.29
CA HIS A 4 -31.49 -6.24 15.32
C HIS A 4 -30.52 -7.41 15.09
N SER A 5 -29.21 -7.15 15.06
CA SER A 5 -28.20 -8.23 15.00
C SER A 5 -28.24 -9.12 16.24
N MET A 6 -28.46 -8.55 17.43
CA MET A 6 -28.63 -9.32 18.67
C MET A 6 -29.91 -10.16 18.63
N ASP A 7 -31.02 -9.65 18.10
CA ASP A 7 -32.27 -10.41 17.90
C ASP A 7 -32.04 -11.62 16.97
N ILE A 8 -31.33 -11.41 15.86
CA ILE A 8 -30.97 -12.49 14.93
C ILE A 8 -30.10 -13.54 15.62
N ILE A 9 -29.12 -13.11 16.43
CA ILE A 9 -28.26 -14.04 17.18
C ILE A 9 -29.10 -14.86 18.17
N GLN A 10 -30.00 -14.22 18.94
CA GLN A 10 -30.92 -14.91 19.84
C GLN A 10 -31.76 -15.96 19.09
N ASN A 11 -32.38 -15.59 17.97
CA ASN A 11 -33.20 -16.50 17.17
C ASN A 11 -32.39 -17.68 16.62
N ASN A 12 -31.16 -17.44 16.17
CA ASN A 12 -30.28 -18.51 15.67
C ASN A 12 -29.83 -19.45 16.79
N VAL A 13 -29.50 -18.92 17.96
CA VAL A 13 -29.12 -19.74 19.13
C VAL A 13 -30.32 -20.56 19.59
N GLU A 14 -31.51 -19.98 19.68
CA GLU A 14 -32.71 -20.71 20.06
C GLU A 14 -33.07 -21.81 19.06
N PHE A 15 -32.86 -21.57 17.76
CA PHE A 15 -33.09 -22.58 16.72
C PHE A 15 -32.07 -23.73 16.79
N LEU A 16 -30.78 -23.44 16.97
CA LEU A 16 -29.71 -24.43 16.94
C LEU A 16 -29.50 -25.14 18.28
N ASN A 17 -29.64 -24.42 19.39
CA ASN A 17 -29.40 -24.87 20.75
C ASN A 17 -30.45 -24.26 21.70
N PRO A 18 -31.71 -24.75 21.68
CA PRO A 18 -32.79 -24.21 22.50
C PRO A 18 -32.42 -24.06 23.98
N GLY A 19 -32.71 -22.90 24.58
CA GLY A 19 -32.43 -22.63 25.98
C GLY A 19 -30.96 -22.29 26.31
N GLN A 20 -30.06 -22.25 25.32
CA GLN A 20 -28.69 -21.78 25.52
C GLN A 20 -28.64 -20.24 25.54
N THR A 21 -27.93 -19.65 26.51
CA THR A 21 -27.67 -18.20 26.53
C THR A 21 -26.72 -17.82 25.37
N PRO A 22 -27.11 -16.89 24.49
CA PRO A 22 -26.25 -16.40 23.44
C PRO A 22 -25.00 -15.70 23.97
N VAL A 23 -23.86 -15.94 23.32
CA VAL A 23 -22.58 -15.28 23.59
C VAL A 23 -22.08 -14.65 22.30
N VAL A 24 -21.69 -13.38 22.32
CA VAL A 24 -21.09 -12.71 21.15
C VAL A 24 -19.86 -11.90 21.53
N ALA A 25 -18.87 -11.86 20.64
CA ALA A 25 -17.72 -10.97 20.78
C ALA A 25 -17.84 -9.79 19.80
N PHE A 26 -17.70 -8.57 20.29
CA PHE A 26 -17.71 -7.34 19.47
C PHE A 26 -16.38 -6.61 19.54
N ASP A 27 -16.03 -5.87 18.48
CA ASP A 27 -14.96 -4.87 18.57
C ASP A 27 -15.37 -3.74 19.53
N GLN A 28 -14.42 -2.92 19.99
CA GLN A 28 -14.69 -1.94 21.05
C GLN A 28 -15.86 -0.98 20.72
N PRO A 29 -15.98 -0.40 19.50
CA PRO A 29 -17.11 0.47 19.17
C PRO A 29 -18.47 -0.23 19.22
N LEU A 30 -18.55 -1.48 18.73
CA LEU A 30 -19.80 -2.23 18.74
C LEU A 30 -20.12 -2.80 20.13
N TYR A 31 -19.10 -3.17 20.90
CA TYR A 31 -19.21 -3.60 22.29
C TYR A 31 -19.88 -2.51 23.13
N ALA A 32 -19.40 -1.25 23.01
CA ALA A 32 -19.98 -0.11 23.69
C ALA A 32 -21.49 0.07 23.39
N LEU A 33 -21.89 -0.12 22.13
CA LEU A 33 -23.30 -0.04 21.73
C LEU A 33 -24.11 -1.21 22.26
N ALA A 34 -23.57 -2.42 22.23
CA ALA A 34 -24.22 -3.63 22.72
C ALA A 34 -24.44 -3.59 24.24
N GLU A 35 -23.45 -3.14 25.02
CA GLU A 35 -23.58 -2.87 26.46
C GLU A 35 -24.68 -1.83 26.75
N THR A 36 -24.69 -0.74 25.97
CA THR A 36 -25.72 0.30 26.11
C THR A 36 -27.13 -0.25 25.81
N ILE A 37 -27.25 -1.18 24.86
CA ILE A 37 -28.50 -1.88 24.58
C ILE A 37 -28.89 -2.78 25.76
N GLN A 38 -27.95 -3.54 26.30
CA GLN A 38 -28.17 -4.40 27.46
C GLN A 38 -28.65 -3.62 28.68
N TRP A 39 -28.11 -2.42 28.93
CA TRP A 39 -28.54 -1.56 30.04
C TRP A 39 -29.91 -0.91 29.82
N ASN A 40 -30.25 -0.55 28.58
CA ASN A 40 -31.53 0.10 28.26
C ASN A 40 -32.70 -0.89 28.12
N TRP A 41 -32.42 -2.15 27.78
CA TRP A 41 -33.43 -3.21 27.58
C TRP A 41 -33.06 -4.49 28.34
N PRO A 42 -32.95 -4.44 29.68
CA PRO A 42 -32.52 -5.58 30.51
C PRO A 42 -33.48 -6.78 30.40
N ASP A 43 -34.77 -6.52 30.17
CA ASP A 43 -35.76 -7.59 30.00
C ASP A 43 -35.54 -8.42 28.75
N ALA A 44 -34.93 -7.87 27.70
CA ALA A 44 -34.68 -8.59 26.44
C ALA A 44 -33.22 -9.08 26.33
N TYR A 45 -32.26 -8.27 26.78
CA TYR A 45 -30.83 -8.53 26.56
C TYR A 45 -29.98 -8.46 27.82
N GLY A 46 -30.58 -8.52 29.02
CA GLY A 46 -29.86 -8.46 30.30
C GLY A 46 -28.71 -9.48 30.40
N GLU A 47 -27.80 -9.26 31.36
CA GLU A 47 -26.55 -10.06 31.50
C GLU A 47 -26.79 -11.57 31.70
N ASN A 48 -27.98 -11.95 32.17
CA ASN A 48 -28.42 -13.34 32.30
C ASN A 48 -29.07 -13.92 31.02
N LYS A 49 -29.40 -13.08 30.03
CA LYS A 49 -30.08 -13.45 28.78
C LYS A 49 -29.19 -13.33 27.56
N PHE A 50 -28.14 -12.52 27.62
CA PHE A 50 -27.20 -12.32 26.51
C PHE A 50 -25.83 -11.96 27.07
N VAL A 51 -24.79 -12.75 26.79
CA VAL A 51 -23.43 -12.46 27.24
C VAL A 51 -22.66 -11.74 26.13
N ILE A 52 -22.15 -10.56 26.44
CA ILE A 52 -21.37 -9.75 25.50
C ILE A 52 -19.89 -9.79 25.92
N MET A 53 -19.02 -10.14 24.99
CA MET A 53 -17.57 -10.15 25.18
C MET A 53 -16.90 -9.05 24.36
N LEU A 54 -15.85 -8.47 24.93
CA LEU A 54 -14.96 -7.60 24.17
C LEU A 54 -14.02 -8.46 23.30
N GLY A 55 -13.88 -8.12 22.03
CA GLY A 55 -13.13 -8.89 21.04
C GLY A 55 -11.67 -9.08 21.43
N GLY A 56 -11.27 -10.33 21.72
CA GLY A 56 -9.94 -10.67 22.22
C GLY A 56 -8.82 -10.26 21.26
N ARG A 57 -9.00 -10.43 19.95
CA ARG A 57 -8.00 -10.01 18.95
C ARG A 57 -7.68 -8.52 19.05
N HIS A 58 -8.71 -7.69 19.14
CA HIS A 58 -8.51 -6.25 19.12
C HIS A 58 -7.99 -5.71 20.47
N VAL A 59 -8.35 -6.37 21.57
CA VAL A 59 -7.76 -6.11 22.89
C VAL A 59 -6.26 -6.44 22.88
N GLU A 60 -5.87 -7.59 22.34
CA GLU A 60 -4.46 -7.96 22.14
C GLU A 60 -3.73 -6.97 21.23
N MET A 61 -4.33 -6.54 20.12
CA MET A 61 -3.73 -5.52 19.26
C MET A 61 -3.55 -4.18 19.99
N ALA A 62 -4.51 -3.78 20.84
CA ALA A 62 -4.39 -2.58 21.66
C ALA A 62 -3.28 -2.72 22.73
N ALA A 63 -3.12 -3.92 23.31
CA ALA A 63 -2.03 -4.28 24.21
C ALA A 63 -0.66 -4.06 23.55
N TRP A 64 -0.46 -4.65 22.38
CA TRP A 64 0.79 -4.48 21.62
C TRP A 64 1.05 -3.04 21.22
N LYS A 65 0.01 -2.32 20.79
CA LYS A 65 0.16 -0.90 20.46
C LYS A 65 0.58 -0.07 21.68
N THR A 66 0.07 -0.41 22.86
CA THR A 66 0.46 0.24 24.11
C THR A 66 1.92 -0.02 24.46
N LEU A 67 2.38 -1.26 24.31
CA LEU A 67 3.82 -1.60 24.45
C LEU A 67 4.67 -0.88 23.40
N GLY A 68 4.16 -0.76 22.18
CA GLY A 68 4.74 0.03 21.11
C GLY A 68 4.96 1.49 21.48
N ASP A 69 3.91 2.15 21.91
CA ASP A 69 3.93 3.53 22.40
C ASP A 69 4.88 3.72 23.59
N TRP A 70 5.06 2.68 24.42
CA TRP A 70 6.00 2.69 25.54
C TRP A 70 7.47 2.61 25.07
N LEU A 71 7.76 1.80 24.05
CA LEU A 71 9.11 1.54 23.54
C LEU A 71 9.50 2.41 22.32
N GLU A 72 8.58 3.25 21.84
CA GLU A 72 8.81 4.06 20.65
C GLU A 72 10.04 4.98 20.81
N ASN A 73 10.99 4.90 19.87
CA ASN A 73 12.28 5.61 19.88
C ASN A 73 13.29 5.18 20.97
N SER A 74 13.10 4.05 21.64
CA SER A 74 14.09 3.57 22.64
C SER A 74 15.32 2.86 22.03
N GLY A 75 15.39 2.74 20.70
CA GLY A 75 16.45 2.03 19.98
C GLY A 75 16.15 0.56 19.63
N TRP A 76 15.01 0.01 20.07
CA TRP A 76 14.60 -1.38 19.77
C TRP A 76 14.53 -1.69 18.26
N THR A 77 14.05 -0.75 17.44
CA THR A 77 14.03 -0.94 15.98
C THR A 77 15.45 -1.13 15.42
N ALA A 78 16.41 -0.30 15.82
CA ALA A 78 17.78 -0.35 15.33
C ALA A 78 18.45 -1.67 15.71
N LEU A 79 18.25 -2.10 16.95
CA LEU A 79 18.74 -3.38 17.45
C LEU A 79 18.20 -4.57 16.66
N LEU A 80 16.89 -4.62 16.37
CA LEU A 80 16.29 -5.71 15.59
C LEU A 80 16.76 -5.75 14.14
N VAL A 81 17.14 -4.59 13.58
CA VAL A 81 17.73 -4.47 12.24
C VAL A 81 19.17 -4.94 12.22
N ASP A 82 19.96 -4.55 13.22
CA ASP A 82 21.36 -4.97 13.39
C ASP A 82 21.47 -6.48 13.59
N ALA A 83 20.59 -7.05 14.42
CA ALA A 83 20.47 -8.50 14.62
C ALA A 83 20.01 -9.28 13.37
N HIS A 84 19.70 -8.61 12.27
CA HIS A 84 19.12 -9.17 11.04
C HIS A 84 17.83 -9.98 11.28
N ALA A 85 17.17 -9.78 12.42
CA ALA A 85 15.93 -10.45 12.78
C ALA A 85 14.75 -9.92 11.94
N ALA A 86 14.77 -8.63 11.57
CA ALA A 86 13.78 -8.00 10.72
C ALA A 86 14.37 -6.84 9.88
N SER A 87 13.76 -6.56 8.72
CA SER A 87 14.05 -5.32 8.00
C SER A 87 13.50 -4.10 8.76
N SER A 88 14.02 -2.89 8.51
CA SER A 88 13.60 -1.71 9.29
C SER A 88 12.08 -1.49 9.28
N GLY A 89 11.43 -1.66 8.12
CA GLY A 89 9.98 -1.57 8.01
C GLY A 89 9.22 -2.66 8.78
N LYS A 90 9.79 -3.87 8.90
CA LYS A 90 9.20 -4.95 9.70
C LYS A 90 9.45 -4.74 11.20
N ALA A 91 10.64 -4.31 11.59
CA ALA A 91 10.98 -3.98 12.98
C ALA A 91 10.12 -2.84 13.51
N ASP A 92 9.93 -1.77 12.73
CA ASP A 92 9.01 -0.69 13.06
C ASP A 92 7.56 -1.17 13.16
N SER A 93 7.17 -2.14 12.32
CA SER A 93 5.84 -2.72 12.39
C SER A 93 5.64 -3.56 13.65
N PHE A 94 6.68 -4.22 14.19
CA PHE A 94 6.57 -4.99 15.43
C PHE A 94 6.26 -4.11 16.63
N LEU A 95 6.90 -2.93 16.71
CA LEU A 95 6.57 -1.93 17.72
C LEU A 95 5.18 -1.32 17.47
N LYS A 96 4.75 -1.14 16.22
CA LYS A 96 3.46 -0.51 15.91
C LYS A 96 2.26 -1.46 15.95
N ALA A 97 2.49 -2.77 15.83
CA ALA A 97 1.62 -3.90 16.17
C ALA A 97 2.18 -5.23 15.59
N SER A 98 2.47 -6.24 16.42
CA SER A 98 2.35 -7.65 16.00
C SER A 98 2.37 -8.71 17.13
N HIS A 99 1.31 -9.52 17.11
CA HIS A 99 1.12 -10.95 17.43
C HIS A 99 1.60 -11.62 18.75
N ASP A 100 0.57 -12.17 19.41
CA ASP A 100 0.42 -13.29 20.36
C ASP A 100 1.38 -13.43 21.57
N SER A 101 0.90 -12.96 22.73
CA SER A 101 1.11 -13.60 24.03
C SER A 101 -0.01 -13.16 24.99
N ARG A 102 -0.54 -14.08 25.79
CA ARG A 102 -1.68 -13.86 26.69
C ARG A 102 -1.26 -13.04 27.91
N THR A 103 -1.73 -11.80 28.02
CA THR A 103 -1.60 -10.97 29.23
C THR A 103 -2.92 -10.94 29.99
N SER A 104 -2.88 -10.99 31.33
CA SER A 104 -4.09 -10.82 32.15
C SER A 104 -4.67 -9.42 31.92
N LEU A 105 -5.95 -9.34 31.54
CA LEU A 105 -6.64 -8.06 31.26
C LEU A 105 -6.51 -7.06 32.42
N THR A 106 -6.57 -7.53 33.66
CA THR A 106 -6.43 -6.71 34.87
C THR A 106 -5.08 -6.02 35.01
N LYS A 107 -4.02 -6.56 34.41
CA LYS A 107 -2.67 -5.95 34.42
C LYS A 107 -2.49 -4.93 33.30
N ILE A 108 -3.24 -5.03 32.21
CA ILE A 108 -3.04 -4.18 31.03
C ILE A 108 -3.91 -2.93 31.01
N VAL A 109 -5.09 -2.95 31.67
CA VAL A 109 -5.96 -1.75 31.76
C VAL A 109 -5.23 -0.55 32.39
N PRO A 110 -4.46 -0.71 33.48
CA PRO A 110 -3.61 0.36 34.01
C PRO A 110 -2.72 1.01 32.95
N CYS A 111 -2.05 0.21 32.13
CA CYS A 111 -1.19 0.70 31.05
C CYS A 111 -1.98 1.47 29.98
N PHE A 112 -3.21 1.01 29.64
CA PHE A 112 -4.06 1.73 28.69
C PHE A 112 -4.48 3.11 29.19
N LEU A 113 -4.74 3.24 30.49
CA LEU A 113 -5.04 4.54 31.09
C LEU A 113 -3.80 5.43 31.08
N ALA A 114 -2.65 4.91 31.53
CA ALA A 114 -1.40 5.67 31.58
C ALA A 114 -0.95 6.18 30.20
N LEU A 115 -1.10 5.37 29.15
CA LEU A 115 -0.64 5.67 27.78
C LEU A 115 -1.74 6.19 26.84
N ASP A 116 -2.88 6.63 27.38
CA ASP A 116 -3.97 7.28 26.64
C ASP A 116 -4.71 6.42 25.59
N HIS A 117 -4.74 5.10 25.78
CA HIS A 117 -5.58 4.17 25.01
C HIS A 117 -7.03 4.16 25.53
N HIS A 118 -7.64 5.35 25.63
CA HIS A 118 -8.91 5.60 26.33
C HIS A 118 -10.10 4.79 25.82
N HIS A 119 -10.13 4.43 24.54
CA HIS A 119 -11.19 3.60 23.96
C HIS A 119 -11.28 2.23 24.64
N TYR A 120 -10.15 1.54 24.82
CA TYR A 120 -10.11 0.25 25.50
C TYR A 120 -10.05 0.39 27.02
N ALA A 121 -9.33 1.40 27.52
CA ALA A 121 -9.27 1.70 28.96
C ALA A 121 -10.64 1.98 29.58
N ARG A 122 -11.59 2.56 28.83
CA ARG A 122 -12.95 2.83 29.32
C ARG A 122 -13.81 1.58 29.45
N TRP A 123 -13.74 0.68 28.48
CA TRP A 123 -14.68 -0.45 28.35
C TRP A 123 -14.15 -1.77 28.91
N LEU A 124 -12.83 -1.94 29.03
CA LEU A 124 -12.25 -3.10 29.71
C LEU A 124 -12.64 -3.23 31.19
N PRO A 125 -12.72 -2.14 32.00
CA PRO A 125 -13.23 -2.24 33.37
C PRO A 125 -14.66 -2.79 33.45
N VAL A 126 -15.53 -2.40 32.50
CA VAL A 126 -16.90 -2.93 32.38
C VAL A 126 -16.86 -4.41 32.05
N HIS A 127 -16.11 -4.78 31.01
CA HIS A 127 -15.95 -6.18 30.63
C HIS A 127 -15.36 -7.05 31.75
N ILE A 128 -14.37 -6.55 32.50
CA ILE A 128 -13.79 -7.25 33.65
C ILE A 128 -14.83 -7.46 34.75
N ARG A 129 -15.64 -6.44 35.06
CA ARG A 129 -16.77 -6.57 36.00
C ARG A 129 -17.69 -7.71 35.54
N ASP A 130 -18.08 -7.72 34.27
CA ASP A 130 -19.01 -8.71 33.71
C ASP A 130 -18.46 -10.13 33.83
N MET A 131 -17.18 -10.30 33.51
CA MET A 131 -16.50 -11.59 33.62
C MET A 131 -16.38 -12.04 35.09
N ILE A 132 -16.18 -11.12 36.04
CA ILE A 132 -16.14 -11.43 37.48
C ILE A 132 -17.53 -11.81 38.00
N THR A 133 -18.59 -11.13 37.54
CA THR A 133 -19.96 -11.39 37.98
C THR A 133 -20.66 -12.50 37.19
N LEU A 134 -20.03 -13.02 36.14
CA LEU A 134 -20.60 -14.01 35.23
C LEU A 134 -21.09 -15.27 35.95
N GLU A 135 -20.38 -15.75 36.96
CA GLU A 135 -20.81 -16.91 37.77
C GLU A 135 -22.16 -16.67 38.45
N LYS A 136 -22.44 -15.41 38.84
CA LYS A 136 -23.68 -15.01 39.50
C LYS A 136 -24.80 -14.72 38.49
N THR A 137 -24.47 -14.13 37.34
CA THR A 137 -25.47 -13.70 36.34
C THR A 137 -25.83 -14.83 35.37
N CYS A 138 -24.86 -15.66 34.98
CA CYS A 138 -25.02 -16.78 34.06
C CYS A 138 -24.01 -17.92 34.35
N SER A 139 -24.27 -18.70 35.40
CA SER A 139 -23.39 -19.80 35.84
C SER A 139 -23.14 -20.88 34.77
N ALA A 140 -24.11 -21.09 33.86
CA ALA A 140 -23.95 -22.01 32.74
C ALA A 140 -22.82 -21.56 31.79
N VAL A 141 -22.82 -20.29 31.38
CA VAL A 141 -21.76 -19.75 30.52
C VAL A 141 -20.44 -19.65 31.27
N ALA A 142 -20.46 -19.28 32.56
CA ALA A 142 -19.26 -19.25 33.40
C ALA A 142 -18.54 -20.61 33.45
N ARG A 143 -19.30 -21.70 33.63
CA ARG A 143 -18.78 -23.07 33.62
C ARG A 143 -18.15 -23.44 32.27
N GLU A 144 -18.81 -23.09 31.17
CA GLU A 144 -18.26 -23.30 29.83
C GLU A 144 -16.96 -22.50 29.60
N PHE A 145 -16.89 -21.28 30.13
CA PHE A 145 -15.68 -20.47 30.05
C PHE A 145 -14.54 -21.09 30.88
N GLN A 146 -14.82 -21.63 32.07
CA GLN A 146 -13.84 -22.36 32.87
C GLN A 146 -13.33 -23.63 32.15
N ASN A 147 -14.20 -24.29 31.37
CA ASN A 147 -13.82 -25.40 30.50
C ASN A 147 -12.99 -24.97 29.26
N GLY A 148 -12.78 -23.66 29.07
CA GLY A 148 -12.04 -23.10 27.96
C GLY A 148 -12.84 -23.00 26.66
N ASN A 149 -14.18 -22.99 26.75
CA ASN A 149 -15.11 -22.84 25.62
C ASN A 149 -15.44 -21.36 25.31
N PHE A 150 -14.52 -20.46 25.65
CA PHE A 150 -14.51 -19.06 25.20
C PHE A 150 -13.51 -18.82 24.04
N ALA A 151 -12.74 -19.86 23.68
CA ALA A 151 -11.76 -19.84 22.60
C ALA A 151 -12.03 -21.00 21.63
N VAL A 152 -11.82 -20.75 20.34
CA VAL A 152 -12.07 -21.71 19.26
C VAL A 152 -10.78 -22.22 18.66
N LYS A 153 -10.84 -23.38 18.04
CA LYS A 153 -9.68 -24.05 17.42
C LYS A 153 -9.99 -24.30 15.95
N LYS A 154 -9.15 -23.79 15.06
CA LYS A 154 -9.30 -24.01 13.60
C LYS A 154 -8.54 -25.23 13.07
N SER A 155 -7.55 -25.71 13.80
CA SER A 155 -6.71 -26.84 13.40
C SER A 155 -6.73 -27.93 14.47
N LEU A 156 -6.25 -29.14 14.17
CA LEU A 156 -6.08 -30.17 15.20
C LEU A 156 -4.79 -30.01 16.02
N ARG A 157 -3.93 -29.02 15.70
CA ARG A 157 -2.63 -28.82 16.35
C ARG A 157 -2.76 -28.39 17.82
N ALA A 158 -1.86 -28.85 18.68
CA ALA A 158 -1.76 -28.41 20.06
C ALA A 158 -1.56 -26.87 20.14
N PHE A 159 -2.03 -26.26 21.23
CA PHE A 159 -1.89 -24.82 21.51
C PHE A 159 -2.46 -23.84 20.45
N SER A 160 -3.41 -24.29 19.61
CA SER A 160 -3.99 -23.47 18.54
C SER A 160 -5.37 -22.85 18.85
N LYS A 161 -5.75 -22.79 20.14
CA LYS A 161 -6.98 -22.11 20.57
C LYS A 161 -6.79 -20.59 20.52
N ILE A 162 -7.64 -19.91 19.75
CA ILE A 162 -7.65 -18.45 19.56
C ILE A 162 -9.00 -17.84 19.94
N PRO A 163 -9.07 -16.53 20.24
CA PRO A 163 -10.34 -15.84 20.42
C PRO A 163 -11.30 -15.99 19.23
N VAL A 164 -12.60 -16.00 19.50
CA VAL A 164 -13.65 -16.19 18.49
C VAL A 164 -13.59 -15.12 17.40
N ASP A 165 -13.40 -13.85 17.77
CA ASP A 165 -13.28 -12.74 16.84
C ASP A 165 -12.03 -12.85 15.95
N HIS A 166 -10.95 -13.45 16.46
CA HIS A 166 -9.76 -13.77 15.67
C HIS A 166 -10.07 -14.83 14.61
N ALA A 167 -10.73 -15.93 14.99
CA ALA A 167 -11.11 -16.96 14.03
C ALA A 167 -12.05 -16.41 12.94
N HIS A 168 -13.01 -15.56 13.33
CA HIS A 168 -13.88 -14.87 12.37
C HIS A 168 -13.10 -13.98 11.41
N GLU A 169 -12.15 -13.18 11.88
CA GLU A 169 -11.35 -12.36 10.97
C GLU A 169 -10.53 -13.21 10.00
N GLN A 170 -9.92 -14.30 10.46
CA GLN A 170 -9.18 -15.20 9.58
C GLN A 170 -10.08 -15.83 8.52
N ASN A 171 -11.30 -16.23 8.88
CA ASN A 171 -12.28 -16.77 7.94
C ASN A 171 -12.72 -15.70 6.94
N ASN A 172 -12.96 -14.47 7.41
CA ASN A 172 -13.27 -13.34 6.55
C ASN A 172 -12.12 -13.06 5.58
N LYS A 173 -10.86 -13.15 6.02
CA LYS A 173 -9.68 -12.92 5.17
C LYS A 173 -9.63 -13.86 3.96
N CYS A 174 -10.08 -15.11 4.10
CA CYS A 174 -10.15 -16.06 2.98
C CYS A 174 -11.16 -15.63 1.89
N VAL A 175 -12.16 -14.83 2.26
CA VAL A 175 -13.20 -14.32 1.36
C VAL A 175 -12.92 -12.87 0.91
N LYS A 176 -12.19 -12.08 1.73
CA LYS A 176 -11.80 -10.69 1.43
C LYS A 176 -10.80 -10.70 0.26
N GLY A 177 -11.18 -10.16 -0.89
CA GLY A 177 -10.22 -9.82 -1.95
C GLY A 177 -9.35 -8.60 -1.61
N ASP A 178 -8.36 -8.28 -2.44
CA ASP A 178 -7.38 -7.20 -2.22
C ASP A 178 -7.99 -5.79 -2.02
N GLY A 179 -9.26 -5.59 -2.35
CA GLY A 179 -10.00 -4.34 -2.16
C GLY A 179 -10.76 -4.22 -0.82
N GLY A 180 -10.76 -5.26 0.02
CA GLY A 180 -11.62 -5.34 1.20
C GLY A 180 -13.11 -5.51 0.85
N ALA A 181 -13.97 -5.54 1.88
CA ALA A 181 -15.43 -5.62 1.71
C ALA A 181 -16.03 -4.21 1.80
N ILE A 182 -16.06 -3.49 0.67
CA ILE A 182 -16.64 -2.13 0.58
C ILE A 182 -17.96 -2.23 -0.20
N TRP A 183 -19.02 -1.58 0.27
CA TRP A 183 -20.37 -1.57 -0.35
C TRP A 183 -21.11 -2.91 -0.35
N LEU A 184 -20.64 -3.88 0.45
CA LEU A 184 -21.21 -5.22 0.51
C LEU A 184 -22.72 -5.21 0.84
N THR A 185 -23.16 -4.29 1.70
CA THR A 185 -24.57 -4.17 2.12
C THR A 185 -25.46 -3.43 1.13
N GLU A 186 -24.89 -2.75 0.13
CA GLU A 186 -25.64 -1.99 -0.88
C GLU A 186 -25.86 -2.79 -2.17
N ASN A 187 -25.17 -3.93 -2.31
CA ASN A 187 -25.32 -4.85 -3.43
C ASN A 187 -25.73 -6.24 -2.91
N THR A 188 -27.02 -6.55 -3.03
CA THR A 188 -27.60 -7.82 -2.56
C THR A 188 -26.90 -9.04 -3.15
N SER A 189 -26.44 -8.99 -4.40
CA SER A 189 -25.74 -10.11 -5.04
C SER A 189 -24.35 -10.33 -4.45
N GLU A 190 -23.60 -9.26 -4.17
CA GLU A 190 -22.30 -9.35 -3.50
C GLU A 190 -22.45 -9.78 -2.03
N LEU A 191 -23.50 -9.31 -1.35
CA LEU A 191 -23.85 -9.77 0.00
C LEU A 191 -24.17 -11.26 0.02
N LEU A 192 -24.98 -11.75 -0.92
CA LEU A 192 -25.33 -13.17 -1.03
C LEU A 192 -24.11 -14.02 -1.36
N ARG A 193 -23.25 -13.57 -2.29
CA ARG A 193 -21.99 -14.25 -2.61
C ARG A 193 -21.08 -14.32 -1.39
N TRP A 194 -21.02 -13.26 -0.59
CA TRP A 194 -20.26 -13.23 0.65
C TRP A 194 -20.84 -14.15 1.72
N MET A 195 -22.15 -14.08 1.95
CA MET A 195 -22.83 -14.80 3.04
C MET A 195 -23.03 -16.29 2.75
N ILE A 196 -23.22 -16.67 1.49
CA ILE A 196 -23.51 -18.07 1.10
C ILE A 196 -22.26 -18.72 0.52
N SER A 197 -21.67 -18.12 -0.53
CA SER A 197 -20.53 -18.74 -1.22
C SER A 197 -19.22 -18.61 -0.42
N GLY A 198 -19.04 -17.53 0.34
CA GLY A 198 -17.84 -17.31 1.16
C GLY A 198 -17.54 -18.44 2.15
N PRO A 199 -18.49 -18.81 3.04
CA PRO A 199 -18.32 -19.93 3.96
C PRO A 199 -18.05 -21.26 3.25
N GLU A 200 -18.76 -21.56 2.16
CA GLU A 200 -18.55 -22.81 1.41
C GLU A 200 -17.19 -22.85 0.71
N ILE A 201 -16.73 -21.74 0.14
CA ILE A 201 -15.39 -21.63 -0.43
C ILE A 201 -14.33 -21.81 0.66
N SER A 202 -14.52 -21.19 1.83
CA SER A 202 -13.63 -21.37 2.98
C SER A 202 -13.61 -22.83 3.48
N ARG A 203 -14.76 -23.50 3.49
CA ARG A 203 -14.87 -24.94 3.84
C ARG A 203 -14.11 -25.79 2.83
N MET A 204 -14.33 -25.58 1.53
CA MET A 204 -13.62 -26.30 0.46
C MET A 204 -12.11 -26.09 0.53
N PHE A 205 -11.64 -24.86 0.77
CA PHE A 205 -10.22 -24.60 0.99
C PHE A 205 -9.68 -25.35 2.21
N SER A 206 -10.41 -25.34 3.32
CA SER A 206 -10.00 -26.04 4.54
C SER A 206 -9.95 -27.56 4.35
N GLU A 207 -10.95 -28.14 3.68
CA GLU A 207 -10.99 -29.58 3.36
C GLU A 207 -9.88 -29.97 2.39
N PHE A 208 -9.59 -29.11 1.43
CA PHE A 208 -8.50 -29.31 0.48
C PHE A 208 -7.13 -29.25 1.18
N GLU A 209 -6.88 -28.23 1.99
CA GLU A 209 -5.66 -28.13 2.82
C GLU A 209 -5.50 -29.33 3.75
N PHE A 210 -6.60 -29.78 4.37
CA PHE A 210 -6.62 -30.98 5.20
C PHE A 210 -6.28 -32.25 4.39
N SER A 211 -6.80 -32.37 3.16
CA SER A 211 -6.47 -33.47 2.27
C SER A 211 -4.99 -33.45 1.84
N GLN A 212 -4.37 -32.27 1.71
CA GLN A 212 -2.93 -32.16 1.42
C GLN A 212 -2.05 -32.68 2.55
N GLU A 213 -2.43 -32.46 3.81
CA GLU A 213 -1.71 -33.02 4.97
C GLU A 213 -1.72 -34.56 4.96
N PHE A 214 -2.72 -35.19 4.34
CA PHE A 214 -2.80 -36.66 4.17
C PHE A 214 -2.04 -37.20 2.95
N VAL A 215 -2.10 -36.51 1.81
CA VAL A 215 -1.47 -36.98 0.55
C VAL A 215 0.07 -36.84 0.59
N GLY A 216 0.61 -35.91 1.39
CA GLY A 216 2.06 -35.75 1.59
C GLY A 216 2.74 -36.84 2.45
N VAL A 217 1.97 -37.76 3.05
CA VAL A 217 2.49 -38.79 3.98
C VAL A 217 2.46 -40.18 3.33
N THR A 218 3.21 -40.34 2.24
CA THR A 218 3.82 -41.64 1.93
C THR A 218 5.23 -41.67 2.50
N SER A 219 5.35 -41.75 3.84
CA SER A 219 6.47 -42.32 4.61
C SER A 219 6.52 -41.78 6.05
N ARG A 220 6.12 -42.61 7.01
CA ARG A 220 6.65 -42.71 8.39
C ARG A 220 6.51 -41.58 9.43
N ASN A 221 5.65 -40.59 9.28
CA ASN A 221 5.25 -39.78 10.45
C ASN A 221 3.74 -39.55 10.46
N THR A 222 3.06 -40.02 11.50
CA THR A 222 1.69 -39.63 11.83
C THR A 222 1.56 -38.11 11.72
N ALA A 223 0.48 -37.60 11.11
CA ALA A 223 0.20 -36.18 10.96
C ALA A 223 0.53 -35.45 12.28
N SER A 224 1.59 -34.64 12.28
CA SER A 224 2.14 -34.09 13.51
C SER A 224 1.15 -33.10 14.11
N LEU A 225 0.50 -33.49 15.21
CA LEU A 225 -0.37 -32.62 16.01
C LEU A 225 0.40 -31.51 16.75
N LYS A 226 1.72 -31.41 16.54
CA LYS A 226 2.57 -30.40 17.17
C LYS A 226 2.28 -29.00 16.62
N HIS A 227 2.40 -27.99 17.47
CA HIS A 227 2.36 -26.59 17.07
C HIS A 227 3.52 -26.29 16.11
N HIS A 228 3.37 -25.32 15.20
CA HIS A 228 4.40 -25.02 14.19
C HIS A 228 5.73 -24.56 14.80
N GLU A 229 5.68 -23.93 15.97
CA GLU A 229 6.83 -23.56 16.79
C GLU A 229 7.59 -24.75 17.41
N GLN A 230 6.97 -25.93 17.44
CA GLN A 230 7.60 -27.16 17.93
C GLN A 230 8.36 -27.90 16.81
N SER A 231 8.43 -27.35 15.60
CA SER A 231 9.25 -27.92 14.53
C SER A 231 10.73 -27.62 14.77
N ASN A 232 11.60 -28.60 14.49
CA ASN A 232 13.04 -28.43 14.65
C ASN A 232 13.55 -27.23 13.84
N ALA A 233 12.99 -26.99 12.66
CA ALA A 233 13.35 -25.85 11.82
C ALA A 233 13.01 -24.51 12.49
N MET A 234 11.81 -24.37 13.08
CA MET A 234 11.42 -23.15 13.78
C MET A 234 12.25 -22.96 15.06
N GLN A 235 12.49 -24.01 15.83
CA GLN A 235 13.32 -23.93 17.04
C GLN A 235 14.77 -23.55 16.70
N SER A 236 15.33 -24.14 15.65
CA SER A 236 16.68 -23.80 15.18
C SER A 236 16.78 -22.35 14.71
N ARG A 237 15.75 -21.88 14.00
CA ARG A 237 15.64 -20.48 13.58
C ARG A 237 15.53 -19.55 14.78
N PHE A 238 14.64 -19.85 15.73
CA PHE A 238 14.49 -19.07 16.96
C PHE A 238 15.82 -18.97 17.73
N MET A 239 16.53 -20.08 17.91
CA MET A 239 17.85 -20.07 18.57
C MET A 239 18.89 -19.26 17.79
N LYS A 240 18.83 -19.25 16.46
CA LYS A 240 19.69 -18.40 15.63
C LYS A 240 19.35 -16.92 15.81
N ASP A 241 18.06 -16.58 15.81
CA ASP A 241 17.59 -15.21 15.98
C ASP A 241 17.95 -14.67 17.38
N VAL A 242 17.82 -15.51 18.43
CA VAL A 242 18.27 -15.18 19.80
C VAL A 242 19.78 -14.92 19.84
N LYS A 243 20.60 -15.79 19.25
CA LYS A 243 22.06 -15.58 19.19
C LYS A 243 22.43 -14.29 18.46
N SER A 244 21.79 -14.05 17.32
CA SER A 244 22.04 -12.83 16.53
C SER A 244 21.65 -11.57 17.31
N LEU A 245 20.59 -11.63 18.13
CA LEU A 245 20.19 -10.53 19.00
C LEU A 245 21.18 -10.33 20.15
N THR A 246 21.68 -11.40 20.78
CA THR A 246 22.74 -11.31 21.80
C THR A 246 24.02 -10.70 21.23
N GLU A 247 24.45 -11.14 20.06
CA GLU A 247 25.61 -10.58 19.35
C GLU A 247 25.40 -9.10 19.00
N ALA A 248 24.20 -8.71 18.59
CA ALA A 248 23.86 -7.30 18.35
C ALA A 248 23.93 -6.46 19.64
N PHE A 249 23.47 -7.00 20.78
CA PHE A 249 23.66 -6.33 22.07
C PHE A 249 25.14 -6.16 22.42
N ASP A 250 25.96 -7.19 22.20
CA ASP A 250 27.41 -7.10 22.47
C ASP A 250 28.09 -6.08 21.55
N ASN A 251 27.74 -6.06 20.26
CA ASN A 251 28.27 -5.11 19.27
C ASN A 251 27.82 -3.67 19.54
N MET A 252 26.56 -3.49 19.95
CA MET A 252 26.00 -2.18 20.29
C MET A 252 26.38 -1.73 21.71
N SER A 253 27.26 -2.45 22.42
CA SER A 253 27.57 -2.28 23.84
C SER A 253 26.36 -2.60 24.70
N ASN A 254 26.38 -3.79 25.28
CA ASN A 254 25.25 -4.36 25.99
C ASN A 254 24.83 -3.45 27.16
N PRO A 255 23.62 -2.84 27.11
CA PRO A 255 23.17 -1.86 28.09
C PRO A 255 22.85 -2.50 29.45
N PHE A 256 22.84 -3.83 29.55
CA PHE A 256 22.62 -4.57 30.78
C PHE A 256 23.90 -4.93 31.53
N ILE A 257 25.08 -4.57 30.99
CA ILE A 257 26.39 -4.76 31.64
C ILE A 257 26.83 -3.51 32.40
N ASP A 258 26.26 -2.35 32.06
CA ASP A 258 26.59 -1.08 32.72
C ASP A 258 25.82 -0.94 34.05
N ASP A 259 26.56 -0.84 35.16
CA ASP A 259 26.03 -0.68 36.52
C ASP A 259 25.66 0.79 36.85
N SER A 260 25.66 1.68 35.86
CA SER A 260 25.38 3.12 36.04
C SER A 260 24.00 3.43 36.62
N GLY A 261 23.03 2.52 36.49
CA GLY A 261 21.65 2.71 36.95
C GLY A 261 20.84 3.71 36.11
N ASP A 262 21.45 4.26 35.06
CA ASP A 262 20.86 5.23 34.15
C ASP A 262 20.00 4.53 33.07
N VAL A 263 18.88 5.13 32.69
CA VAL A 263 18.08 4.63 31.56
C VAL A 263 18.68 5.15 30.26
N LEU A 264 19.18 4.25 29.43
CA LEU A 264 19.86 4.57 28.17
C LEU A 264 18.98 4.28 26.95
N ASN A 265 19.17 5.05 25.86
CA ASN A 265 18.71 4.64 24.54
C ASN A 265 19.59 3.51 24.01
N ILE A 266 18.99 2.43 23.50
CA ILE A 266 19.74 1.26 23.00
C ILE A 266 20.56 1.61 21.75
N ASP A 267 20.08 2.52 20.89
CA ASP A 267 20.74 2.90 19.65
C ASP A 267 21.74 4.04 19.86
N THR A 268 21.28 5.15 20.43
CA THR A 268 22.10 6.37 20.56
C THR A 268 23.01 6.38 21.78
N LYS A 269 22.78 5.49 22.76
CA LYS A 269 23.45 5.46 24.08
C LYS A 269 23.27 6.74 24.89
N GLU A 270 22.34 7.59 24.51
CA GLU A 270 22.06 8.82 25.25
C GLU A 270 21.33 8.48 26.55
N THR A 271 21.78 9.07 27.65
CA THR A 271 21.07 9.02 28.93
C THR A 271 19.74 9.75 28.80
N MET A 272 18.65 9.07 29.14
CA MET A 272 17.32 9.65 29.09
C MET A 272 17.18 10.77 30.12
N ASN A 273 16.44 11.81 29.75
CA ASN A 273 16.16 12.90 30.68
C ASN A 273 15.35 12.38 31.88
N GLY A 274 15.45 13.09 33.02
CA GLY A 274 14.75 12.69 34.25
C GLY A 274 13.23 12.58 34.10
N GLY A 275 12.61 13.28 33.14
CA GLY A 275 11.18 13.17 32.85
C GLY A 275 10.79 11.82 32.22
N VAL A 276 11.60 11.30 31.30
CA VAL A 276 11.42 9.98 30.68
C VAL A 276 11.70 8.88 31.70
N VAL A 277 12.79 8.99 32.48
CA VAL A 277 13.13 8.06 33.56
C VAL A 277 11.98 7.95 34.57
N THR A 278 11.50 9.09 35.07
CA THR A 278 10.37 9.14 36.01
C THR A 278 9.12 8.53 35.40
N THR A 279 8.84 8.80 34.12
CA THR A 279 7.68 8.23 33.42
C THR A 279 7.77 6.70 33.38
N ILE A 280 8.89 6.13 32.92
CA ILE A 280 9.07 4.69 32.78
C ILE A 280 8.94 3.98 34.13
N SER A 281 9.57 4.51 35.18
CA SER A 281 9.55 3.89 36.51
C SER A 281 8.20 4.01 37.23
N SER A 282 7.35 4.96 36.86
CA SER A 282 6.07 5.23 37.55
C SER A 282 4.82 4.91 36.73
N ILE A 283 4.97 4.47 35.47
CA ILE A 283 3.84 4.29 34.54
C ILE A 283 2.79 3.31 35.05
N GLU A 284 3.23 2.20 35.64
CA GLU A 284 2.35 1.19 36.24
C GLU A 284 1.58 1.77 37.42
N ALA A 285 2.28 2.46 38.35
CA ALA A 285 1.65 3.10 39.50
C ALA A 285 0.67 4.22 39.10
N ILE A 286 1.00 5.02 38.08
CA ILE A 286 0.10 6.04 37.51
C ILE A 286 -1.15 5.36 36.96
N GLY A 287 -0.97 4.31 36.14
CA GLY A 287 -2.05 3.54 35.56
C GLY A 287 -2.96 2.89 36.60
N GLU A 288 -2.38 2.30 37.65
CA GLU A 288 -3.13 1.66 38.74
C GLU A 288 -3.97 2.68 39.52
N LYS A 289 -3.38 3.84 39.83
CA LYS A 289 -4.11 4.92 40.50
C LYS A 289 -5.28 5.39 39.64
N GLN A 290 -5.06 5.62 38.36
CA GLN A 290 -6.11 6.01 37.41
C GLN A 290 -7.18 4.94 37.27
N TYR A 291 -6.80 3.66 37.26
CA TYR A 291 -7.74 2.55 37.17
C TYR A 291 -8.64 2.47 38.42
N LYS A 292 -8.05 2.54 39.62
CA LYS A 292 -8.79 2.53 40.88
C LYS A 292 -9.77 3.71 40.95
N GLU A 293 -9.31 4.92 40.63
CA GLU A 293 -10.16 6.12 40.59
C GLU A 293 -11.29 5.97 39.55
N PHE A 294 -10.99 5.42 38.37
CA PHE A 294 -11.98 5.19 37.32
C PHE A 294 -13.06 4.20 37.77
N VAL A 295 -12.68 3.06 38.34
CA VAL A 295 -13.64 2.04 38.84
C VAL A 295 -14.49 2.61 39.97
N GLU A 296 -13.86 3.26 40.95
CA GLU A 296 -14.55 3.84 42.10
C GLU A 296 -15.56 4.91 41.68
N THR A 297 -15.17 5.86 40.83
CA THR A 297 -16.04 6.97 40.43
C THR A 297 -17.10 6.56 39.41
N ARG A 298 -16.74 5.78 38.39
CA ARG A 298 -17.64 5.46 37.27
C ARG A 298 -18.49 4.21 37.50
N LEU A 299 -17.95 3.17 38.14
CA LEU A 299 -18.63 1.87 38.25
C LEU A 299 -19.28 1.65 39.62
N GLU A 300 -18.58 2.01 40.70
CA GLU A 300 -19.04 1.78 42.08
C GLU A 300 -19.95 2.92 42.57
N LYS A 301 -19.40 4.13 42.69
CA LYS A 301 -20.13 5.32 43.19
C LYS A 301 -21.04 5.94 42.14
N LYS A 302 -20.78 5.69 40.86
CA LYS A 302 -21.53 6.22 39.69
C LYS A 302 -21.75 7.74 39.75
N ASN A 303 -20.80 8.46 40.35
CA ASN A 303 -20.87 9.92 40.51
C ASN A 303 -20.41 10.68 39.26
N VAL A 304 -19.74 9.99 38.33
CA VAL A 304 -19.29 10.52 37.05
C VAL A 304 -19.78 9.58 35.95
N SER A 305 -20.28 10.13 34.83
CA SER A 305 -20.84 9.30 33.74
C SER A 305 -19.75 8.51 33.01
N LEU A 306 -19.98 7.25 32.64
CA LEU A 306 -19.02 6.44 31.86
C LEU A 306 -18.59 7.14 30.55
N PHE A 307 -19.49 7.92 29.94
CA PHE A 307 -19.26 8.58 28.66
C PHE A 307 -18.44 9.87 28.77
N GLU A 308 -18.30 10.43 29.97
CA GLU A 308 -17.48 11.62 30.18
C GLU A 308 -16.02 11.40 29.79
N THR A 309 -15.40 12.45 29.26
CA THR A 309 -14.03 12.45 28.75
C THR A 309 -13.02 12.02 29.81
N VAL A 310 -12.15 11.08 29.44
CA VAL A 310 -10.97 10.72 30.25
C VAL A 310 -9.85 11.69 29.90
N LYS A 311 -9.25 12.32 30.91
CA LYS A 311 -8.18 13.31 30.70
C LYS A 311 -6.93 12.61 30.16
N LYS A 312 -6.32 13.18 29.12
CA LYS A 312 -5.05 12.68 28.58
C LYS A 312 -3.87 12.97 29.50
N ASN A 313 -2.96 12.01 29.59
CA ASN A 313 -1.70 12.14 30.28
C ASN A 313 -0.71 12.96 29.43
N LYS A 314 0.19 13.70 30.09
CA LYS A 314 1.28 14.45 29.44
C LYS A 314 2.63 13.84 29.84
N LEU A 315 2.79 12.55 29.62
CA LEU A 315 3.99 11.81 30.01
C LEU A 315 5.11 12.00 28.98
N SER A 316 6.34 12.08 29.46
CA SER A 316 7.53 12.18 28.62
C SER A 316 7.98 10.79 28.17
N ARG A 317 8.08 10.58 26.86
CA ARG A 317 8.52 9.34 26.21
C ARG A 317 9.92 9.51 25.58
N PHE A 318 10.57 8.43 25.17
CA PHE A 318 11.91 8.45 24.54
C PHE A 318 12.04 9.44 23.35
N GLY A 319 10.96 9.72 22.61
CA GLY A 319 10.93 10.69 21.51
C GLY A 319 10.62 12.15 21.90
N THR A 320 10.45 12.46 23.20
CA THR A 320 10.08 13.81 23.65
C THR A 320 11.32 14.68 23.70
N SER A 321 11.55 15.48 22.66
CA SER A 321 12.62 16.47 22.69
C SER A 321 12.43 17.42 23.90
N PRO A 322 13.52 17.87 24.55
CA PRO A 322 13.43 18.95 25.50
C PRO A 322 12.80 20.18 24.83
N VAL A 323 12.01 20.92 25.61
CA VAL A 323 11.30 22.14 25.19
C VAL A 323 12.23 23.04 24.37
N LYS A 324 11.72 23.50 23.21
CA LYS A 324 12.41 24.37 22.25
C LYS A 324 13.16 25.51 22.93
N GLU A 325 14.48 25.44 22.96
CA GLU A 325 15.30 26.64 22.94
C GLU A 325 15.54 27.09 21.49
N THR A 326 15.41 28.39 21.31
CA THR A 326 15.49 29.12 20.06
C THR A 326 16.84 28.99 19.37
N SER A 327 16.77 28.66 18.08
CA SER A 327 17.63 29.17 17.00
C SER A 327 19.10 28.72 16.88
N ARG A 328 19.46 28.42 15.63
CA ARG A 328 20.79 28.54 14.98
C ARG A 328 21.86 27.46 15.07
N GLN A 329 21.63 26.29 15.69
CA GLN A 329 22.64 25.20 15.65
C GLN A 329 22.17 23.87 15.05
N MET A 330 21.01 23.85 14.37
CA MET A 330 20.54 22.67 13.62
C MET A 330 20.93 22.72 12.12
N LEU A 331 22.10 23.27 11.81
CA LEU A 331 22.66 23.33 10.45
C LEU A 331 24.09 22.77 10.33
N GLN A 332 24.68 22.24 11.41
CA GLN A 332 26.07 21.77 11.39
C GLN A 332 26.29 20.28 11.73
N ILE A 333 25.25 19.50 12.05
CA ILE A 333 25.42 18.07 12.45
C ILE A 333 24.82 17.09 11.43
N THR A 334 24.10 17.56 10.40
CA THR A 334 23.60 16.69 9.30
C THR A 334 24.64 16.45 8.19
N SER A 335 25.88 16.96 8.36
CA SER A 335 26.94 16.89 7.35
C SER A 335 27.93 15.72 7.51
N LEU A 336 27.70 14.75 8.40
CA LEU A 336 28.71 13.69 8.69
C LEU A 336 28.19 12.23 8.71
N LYS A 337 27.05 11.92 8.07
CA LYS A 337 26.63 10.52 7.85
C LYS A 337 26.19 10.27 6.41
N LYS A 338 27.10 10.48 5.46
CA LYS A 338 26.85 10.11 4.06
C LYS A 338 28.10 9.68 3.30
N ASP A 339 28.81 8.69 3.83
CA ASP A 339 29.84 7.96 3.09
C ASP A 339 29.60 6.46 3.21
N SER A 340 28.95 5.89 2.19
CA SER A 340 29.11 4.51 1.72
C SER A 340 28.03 4.19 0.66
N LEU A 341 28.37 4.44 -0.60
CA LEU A 341 27.96 3.70 -1.81
C LEU A 341 28.69 4.35 -3.00
N GLY A 342 29.37 3.52 -3.81
CA GLY A 342 30.42 3.89 -4.78
C GLY A 342 30.02 4.81 -5.96
N PRO A 343 30.95 5.04 -6.90
CA PRO A 343 31.05 6.27 -7.66
C PRO A 343 29.93 6.39 -8.71
N SER A 344 28.99 7.30 -8.46
CA SER A 344 28.09 7.80 -9.51
C SER A 344 28.89 8.70 -10.43
N ALA A 345 28.90 8.40 -11.72
CA ALA A 345 29.25 9.34 -12.77
C ALA A 345 28.57 10.70 -12.50
N LYS A 346 29.30 11.80 -12.70
CA LYS A 346 28.78 13.16 -12.54
C LYS A 346 27.55 13.30 -13.43
N ASN A 347 26.37 13.45 -12.82
CA ASN A 347 25.09 13.57 -13.49
C ASN A 347 24.90 15.02 -13.97
N THR A 348 25.72 15.47 -14.92
CA THR A 348 25.63 16.80 -15.53
C THR A 348 24.44 16.86 -16.48
N CYS A 349 23.62 17.90 -16.39
CA CYS A 349 22.50 18.11 -17.31
C CYS A 349 23.02 18.24 -18.74
N PRO A 350 22.50 17.46 -19.71
CA PRO A 350 22.92 17.57 -21.10
C PRO A 350 22.44 18.90 -21.70
N GLN A 351 23.16 19.38 -22.71
CA GLN A 351 22.74 20.52 -23.53
C GLN A 351 21.69 20.04 -24.54
N ILE A 352 20.55 20.72 -24.57
CA ILE A 352 19.37 20.32 -25.34
C ILE A 352 18.75 21.50 -26.07
N ASP A 353 18.04 21.22 -27.16
CA ASP A 353 17.35 22.23 -27.98
C ASP A 353 15.91 22.44 -27.49
N ALA A 354 15.23 21.34 -27.12
CA ALA A 354 13.83 21.35 -26.70
C ALA A 354 13.61 20.62 -25.37
N LEU A 355 12.71 21.14 -24.54
CA LEU A 355 12.29 20.53 -23.28
C LEU A 355 10.77 20.34 -23.25
N ILE A 356 10.33 19.10 -23.03
CA ILE A 356 8.92 18.72 -22.92
C ILE A 356 8.63 18.37 -21.46
N LEU A 357 7.61 18.99 -20.90
CA LEU A 357 7.23 18.87 -19.49
C LEU A 357 5.87 18.17 -19.34
N ASP A 358 5.81 17.19 -18.46
CA ASP A 358 4.55 16.71 -17.89
C ASP A 358 3.96 17.78 -16.95
N GLY A 359 2.94 18.50 -17.43
CA GLY A 359 2.33 19.62 -16.72
C GLY A 359 1.75 19.22 -15.37
N ALA A 360 1.13 18.05 -15.26
CA ALA A 360 0.56 17.57 -14.01
C ALA A 360 1.64 17.23 -12.99
N ALA A 361 2.76 16.63 -13.43
CA ALA A 361 3.92 16.40 -12.58
C ALA A 361 4.54 17.73 -12.09
N ILE A 362 4.63 18.75 -12.96
CA ILE A 362 5.12 20.08 -12.58
C ILE A 362 4.19 20.77 -11.57
N VAL A 363 2.86 20.69 -11.73
CA VAL A 363 1.91 21.26 -10.76
C VAL A 363 2.01 20.59 -9.38
N ASN A 364 2.30 19.29 -9.34
CA ASN A 364 2.55 18.58 -8.07
C ASN A 364 3.88 19.00 -7.44
N LEU A 365 4.90 19.26 -8.25
CA LEU A 365 6.21 19.75 -7.81
C LEU A 365 6.13 21.19 -7.27
N LEU A 366 5.44 22.07 -7.99
CA LEU A 366 5.33 23.50 -7.71
C LEU A 366 4.09 23.79 -6.86
N ARG A 367 4.21 23.62 -5.55
CA ARG A 367 3.12 23.96 -4.62
C ARG A 367 2.93 25.49 -4.53
N PRO A 368 1.68 25.99 -4.41
CA PRO A 368 1.38 27.42 -4.31
C PRO A 368 1.70 28.01 -2.92
N ILE A 369 2.95 27.89 -2.47
CA ILE A 369 3.36 28.38 -1.15
C ILE A 369 3.42 29.92 -1.18
N GLY A 370 2.60 30.57 -0.35
CA GLY A 370 2.56 32.03 -0.23
C GLY A 370 1.62 32.74 -1.23
N CYS A 371 1.04 32.02 -2.20
CA CYS A 371 0.09 32.57 -3.16
C CYS A 371 -1.32 32.64 -2.57
N LYS A 372 -2.01 33.78 -2.74
CA LYS A 372 -3.40 33.95 -2.27
C LYS A 372 -4.43 33.52 -3.32
N THR A 373 -4.17 33.76 -4.60
CA THR A 373 -5.07 33.54 -5.73
C THR A 373 -4.42 32.68 -6.80
N PHE A 374 -5.22 32.07 -7.69
CA PHE A 374 -4.69 31.26 -8.79
C PHE A 374 -3.86 32.09 -9.78
N GLU A 375 -4.24 33.35 -10.02
CA GLU A 375 -3.45 34.28 -10.83
C GLU A 375 -2.05 34.51 -10.25
N ALA A 376 -1.95 34.73 -8.94
CA ALA A 376 -0.66 34.86 -8.26
C ALA A 376 0.17 33.58 -8.35
N TYR A 377 -0.46 32.40 -8.26
CA TYR A 377 0.25 31.13 -8.47
C TYR A 377 0.75 30.97 -9.90
N ALA A 378 -0.06 31.33 -10.90
CA ALA A 378 0.31 31.27 -12.30
C ALA A 378 1.55 32.14 -12.56
N HIS A 379 1.55 33.41 -12.13
CA HIS A 379 2.66 34.33 -12.39
C HIS A 379 3.89 34.11 -11.49
N ASP A 380 3.70 34.07 -10.16
CA ASP A 380 4.81 34.15 -9.20
C ASP A 380 5.56 32.82 -9.07
N VAL A 381 4.90 31.70 -9.38
CA VAL A 381 5.43 30.35 -9.22
C VAL A 381 5.55 29.64 -10.56
N PHE A 382 4.44 29.43 -11.27
CA PHE A 382 4.42 28.54 -12.44
C PHE A 382 5.15 29.15 -13.64
N ILE A 383 4.77 30.35 -14.09
CA ILE A 383 5.42 31.07 -15.19
C ILE A 383 6.89 31.35 -14.87
N LYS A 384 7.21 31.72 -13.62
CA LYS A 384 8.61 31.91 -13.19
C LYS A 384 9.45 30.67 -13.40
N TYR A 385 8.92 29.49 -13.04
CA TYR A 385 9.56 28.21 -13.32
C TYR A 385 9.70 27.96 -14.82
N VAL A 386 8.64 28.14 -15.61
CA VAL A 386 8.67 27.97 -17.07
C VAL A 386 9.74 28.86 -17.71
N LYS A 387 9.79 30.16 -17.38
CA LYS A 387 10.81 31.10 -17.88
C LYS A 387 12.24 30.64 -17.55
N SER A 388 12.46 30.17 -16.32
CA SER A 388 13.77 29.66 -15.91
C SER A 388 14.22 28.44 -16.71
N ARG A 389 13.29 27.57 -17.11
CA ARG A 389 13.58 26.38 -17.93
C ARG A 389 13.77 26.77 -19.38
N LEU A 390 12.91 27.65 -19.90
CA LEU A 390 12.99 28.21 -21.25
C LEU A 390 14.31 28.94 -21.49
N ALA A 391 14.97 29.49 -20.46
CA ALA A 391 16.25 30.17 -20.58
C ALA A 391 17.34 29.31 -21.27
N ASN A 392 17.30 27.98 -21.08
CA ASN A 392 18.34 27.06 -21.56
C ASN A 392 17.97 26.31 -22.84
N VAL A 393 16.77 26.51 -23.39
CA VAL A 393 16.26 25.81 -24.59
C VAL A 393 15.72 26.80 -25.62
N SER A 394 15.55 26.38 -26.87
CA SER A 394 14.89 27.18 -27.91
C SER A 394 13.37 26.97 -27.90
N ARG A 395 12.91 25.79 -27.49
CA ARG A 395 11.50 25.41 -27.41
C ARG A 395 11.17 24.72 -26.09
N LEU A 396 10.05 25.08 -25.47
CA LEU A 396 9.53 24.42 -24.28
C LEU A 396 8.06 24.02 -24.48
N ASP A 397 7.77 22.74 -24.30
CA ASP A 397 6.43 22.18 -24.43
C ASP A 397 5.89 21.80 -23.05
N ILE A 398 4.62 22.11 -22.77
CA ILE A 398 3.91 21.65 -21.57
C ILE A 398 2.71 20.83 -22.00
N VAL A 399 2.71 19.56 -21.59
CA VAL A 399 1.65 18.61 -21.95
C VAL A 399 0.82 18.31 -20.71
N TRP A 400 -0.47 18.55 -20.80
CA TRP A 400 -1.45 18.35 -19.74
C TRP A 400 -2.29 17.10 -19.98
N ASP A 401 -2.68 16.42 -18.89
CA ASP A 401 -3.65 15.33 -18.95
C ASP A 401 -5.06 15.83 -19.29
N GLY A 402 -5.77 15.04 -20.09
CA GLY A 402 -7.22 15.08 -20.23
C GLY A 402 -7.91 14.28 -19.13
N TYR A 403 -9.10 14.73 -18.72
CA TYR A 403 -9.91 14.07 -17.70
C TYR A 403 -11.29 13.74 -18.26
N LEU A 404 -11.42 12.57 -18.89
CA LEU A 404 -12.68 12.08 -19.44
C LEU A 404 -13.46 11.29 -18.37
N GLU A 405 -14.79 11.43 -18.32
CA GLU A 405 -15.63 10.75 -17.33
C GLU A 405 -15.74 9.23 -17.56
N ASN A 406 -15.75 8.79 -18.82
CA ASN A 406 -15.98 7.40 -19.22
C ASN A 406 -14.70 6.67 -19.67
N SER A 407 -13.52 7.08 -19.21
CA SER A 407 -12.27 6.40 -19.58
C SER A 407 -11.85 5.30 -18.60
N LEU A 408 -10.98 4.39 -19.05
CA LEU A 408 -10.35 3.36 -18.19
C LEU A 408 -9.64 3.98 -16.97
N LYS A 409 -9.15 5.21 -17.10
CA LYS A 409 -8.49 5.94 -16.01
C LYS A 409 -9.47 6.55 -15.00
N ALA A 410 -10.73 6.80 -15.36
CA ALA A 410 -11.72 7.33 -14.42
C ALA A 410 -11.91 6.40 -13.21
N THR A 411 -11.95 5.08 -13.44
CA THR A 411 -12.06 4.06 -12.38
C THR A 411 -10.82 3.99 -11.48
N THR A 412 -9.62 4.21 -12.01
CA THR A 412 -8.40 4.26 -11.18
C THR A 412 -8.30 5.58 -10.40
N ARG A 413 -8.82 6.69 -10.95
CA ARG A 413 -8.94 7.98 -10.25
C ARG A 413 -9.91 7.91 -9.08
N SER A 414 -11.07 7.27 -9.23
CA SER A 414 -12.09 7.15 -8.17
C SER A 414 -11.57 6.40 -6.92
N LYS A 415 -10.65 5.43 -7.10
CA LYS A 415 -9.97 4.72 -6.01
C LYS A 415 -9.02 5.60 -5.18
N ARG A 416 -8.58 6.76 -5.69
CA ARG A 416 -7.65 7.69 -5.00
C ARG A 416 -8.35 8.58 -3.96
N GLY A 417 -9.66 8.42 -3.78
CA GLY A 417 -10.49 9.13 -2.81
C GLY A 417 -11.10 10.43 -3.36
N LYS A 418 -12.06 11.00 -2.63
CA LYS A 418 -12.78 12.20 -3.06
C LYS A 418 -11.96 13.48 -2.85
N GLY A 419 -11.96 14.35 -3.86
CA GLY A 419 -11.46 15.72 -3.77
C GLY A 419 -12.52 16.69 -3.28
N ILE A 420 -12.12 17.95 -3.04
CA ILE A 420 -13.05 19.05 -2.74
C ILE A 420 -13.13 19.94 -3.97
N ARG A 421 -14.31 20.01 -4.58
CA ARG A 421 -14.56 20.87 -5.74
C ARG A 421 -14.33 22.35 -5.38
N ARG A 422 -13.56 23.05 -6.21
CA ARG A 422 -13.25 24.46 -6.08
C ARG A 422 -13.01 25.05 -7.47
N ARG A 423 -13.90 25.95 -7.90
CA ARG A 423 -13.80 26.58 -9.22
C ARG A 423 -12.49 27.36 -9.38
N VAL A 424 -11.78 27.16 -10.47
CA VAL A 424 -10.56 27.91 -10.80
C VAL A 424 -10.92 29.14 -11.63
N LEU A 425 -10.77 30.32 -11.02
CA LEU A 425 -10.83 31.63 -11.69
C LEU A 425 -9.62 32.44 -11.19
N PRO A 426 -9.13 33.43 -11.97
CA PRO A 426 -7.94 34.23 -11.61
C PRO A 426 -7.92 34.70 -10.15
N ASP A 427 -9.02 35.33 -9.71
CA ASP A 427 -9.15 35.91 -8.37
C ASP A 427 -9.57 34.92 -7.27
N THR A 428 -9.88 33.67 -7.62
CA THR A 428 -10.33 32.69 -6.62
C THR A 428 -9.19 32.34 -5.68
N ARG A 429 -9.49 32.34 -4.36
CA ARG A 429 -8.51 31.95 -3.35
C ARG A 429 -8.11 30.49 -3.47
N ILE A 430 -6.79 30.26 -3.42
CA ILE A 430 -6.19 28.93 -3.42
C ILE A 430 -6.60 28.16 -2.16
N PRO A 431 -7.00 26.88 -2.29
CA PRO A 431 -7.36 26.07 -1.14
C PRO A 431 -6.14 25.73 -0.29
N LYS A 432 -6.32 25.70 1.04
CA LYS A 432 -5.25 25.35 1.99
C LYS A 432 -4.71 23.94 1.78
N ASN A 433 -5.56 23.00 1.37
CA ASN A 433 -5.19 21.61 1.12
C ASN A 433 -5.07 21.34 -0.38
N TRP A 434 -3.87 21.56 -0.92
CA TRP A 434 -3.56 21.39 -2.34
C TRP A 434 -3.75 19.94 -2.82
N SER A 435 -3.41 18.95 -2.00
CA SER A 435 -3.51 17.54 -2.40
C SER A 435 -4.97 17.09 -2.54
N THR A 436 -5.85 17.53 -1.64
CA THR A 436 -7.30 17.27 -1.76
C THR A 436 -7.93 18.04 -2.92
N PHE A 437 -7.44 19.23 -3.24
CA PHE A 437 -7.88 20.00 -4.41
C PHE A 437 -7.55 19.27 -5.73
N LEU A 438 -6.33 18.75 -5.87
CA LEU A 438 -5.88 17.98 -7.04
C LEU A 438 -6.48 16.56 -7.15
N ARG A 439 -7.33 16.13 -6.20
CA ARG A 439 -8.07 14.86 -6.31
C ARG A 439 -9.38 14.98 -7.08
N ASP A 440 -9.84 16.20 -7.33
CA ASP A 440 -11.04 16.47 -8.13
C ASP A 440 -10.64 16.75 -9.58
N ASP A 441 -11.24 16.01 -10.51
CA ASP A 441 -10.89 16.07 -11.93
C ASP A 441 -11.29 17.40 -12.58
N ASN A 442 -12.42 17.98 -12.17
CA ASN A 442 -12.87 19.29 -12.67
C ASN A 442 -11.91 20.40 -12.24
N ASN A 443 -11.42 20.37 -11.00
CA ASN A 443 -10.41 21.31 -10.53
C ASN A 443 -9.13 21.27 -11.37
N LYS A 444 -8.67 20.07 -11.72
CA LYS A 444 -7.48 19.87 -12.56
C LYS A 444 -7.70 20.37 -13.97
N SER A 445 -8.81 19.98 -14.59
CA SER A 445 -9.19 20.45 -15.93
C SER A 445 -9.24 21.98 -16.01
N GLU A 446 -9.84 22.65 -15.04
CA GLU A 446 -9.89 24.12 -15.00
C GLU A 446 -8.51 24.75 -14.71
N LEU A 447 -7.74 24.19 -13.77
CA LEU A 447 -6.40 24.68 -13.46
C LEU A 447 -5.46 24.57 -14.67
N PHE A 448 -5.45 23.42 -15.33
CA PHE A 448 -4.57 23.16 -16.46
C PHE A 448 -4.93 24.04 -17.66
N ALA A 449 -6.22 24.23 -17.93
CA ALA A 449 -6.67 25.20 -18.93
C ALA A 449 -6.21 26.63 -18.62
N HIS A 450 -6.34 27.08 -17.37
CA HIS A 450 -5.90 28.41 -16.95
C HIS A 450 -4.38 28.58 -17.10
N LEU A 451 -3.58 27.61 -16.65
CA LEU A 451 -2.13 27.65 -16.78
C LEU A 451 -1.67 27.58 -18.23
N ALA A 452 -2.30 26.75 -19.06
CA ALA A 452 -1.97 26.62 -20.48
C ALA A 452 -2.09 27.96 -21.22
N GLN A 453 -3.19 28.70 -21.00
CA GLN A 453 -3.41 30.02 -21.60
C GLN A 453 -2.39 31.07 -21.12
N GLN A 454 -2.09 31.06 -19.82
CA GLN A 454 -1.14 31.99 -19.21
C GLN A 454 0.29 31.76 -19.71
N VAL A 455 0.67 30.51 -19.93
CA VAL A 455 2.01 30.13 -20.39
C VAL A 455 2.25 30.52 -21.85
N THR A 456 1.25 30.42 -22.74
CA THR A 456 1.41 30.82 -24.15
C THR A 456 1.31 32.32 -24.36
N SER A 457 0.87 33.08 -23.35
CA SER A 457 0.89 34.55 -23.33
C SER A 457 2.26 35.14 -22.97
N ILE A 458 3.26 34.30 -22.70
CA ILE A 458 4.63 34.75 -22.42
C ILE A 458 5.27 35.27 -23.71
N ASP A 459 5.68 36.53 -23.72
CA ASP A 459 6.57 37.05 -24.76
C ASP A 459 7.96 36.43 -24.59
N CYS A 460 8.35 35.59 -25.54
CA CYS A 460 9.59 34.83 -25.51
C CYS A 460 10.34 34.79 -26.84
N SER A 461 9.96 35.61 -27.83
CA SER A 461 10.64 35.65 -29.13
C SER A 461 12.15 35.91 -28.97
N PRO A 462 13.05 35.17 -29.67
CA PRO A 462 12.80 34.21 -30.75
C PRO A 462 12.55 32.75 -30.28
N LYS A 463 12.43 32.51 -28.97
CA LYS A 463 12.11 31.20 -28.41
C LYS A 463 10.61 30.93 -28.48
N GLU A 464 10.26 29.68 -28.27
CA GLU A 464 8.88 29.22 -28.40
C GLU A 464 8.42 28.45 -27.17
N VAL A 465 7.14 28.67 -26.81
CA VAL A 465 6.45 27.91 -25.79
C VAL A 465 5.19 27.29 -26.41
N VAL A 466 5.06 25.98 -26.28
CA VAL A 466 3.91 25.20 -26.72
C VAL A 466 3.21 24.64 -25.50
N SER A 467 1.89 24.72 -25.43
CA SER A 467 1.12 24.12 -24.34
C SER A 467 -0.08 23.41 -24.91
N THR A 468 -0.36 22.19 -24.47
CA THR A 468 -1.63 21.56 -24.80
C THR A 468 -2.77 22.30 -24.10
N TYR A 469 -3.96 22.29 -24.69
CA TYR A 469 -5.17 22.89 -24.12
C TYR A 469 -6.35 22.01 -24.51
N ARG A 470 -6.72 21.08 -23.61
CA ARG A 470 -7.68 20.02 -23.93
C ARG A 470 -7.19 19.24 -25.15
N GLU A 471 -8.02 19.05 -26.17
CA GLU A 471 -7.64 18.40 -27.44
C GLU A 471 -6.77 19.29 -28.33
N GLU A 472 -6.79 20.61 -28.12
CA GLU A 472 -6.02 21.56 -28.92
C GLU A 472 -4.60 21.77 -28.40
N VAL A 473 -3.81 22.53 -29.16
CA VAL A 473 -2.48 23.00 -28.80
C VAL A 473 -2.42 24.51 -28.97
N LEU A 474 -1.91 25.20 -27.96
CA LEU A 474 -1.62 26.63 -27.97
C LEU A 474 -0.11 26.84 -28.14
N VAL A 475 0.28 27.92 -28.80
CA VAL A 475 1.67 28.27 -29.05
C VAL A 475 1.87 29.78 -28.92
N SER A 476 3.05 30.20 -28.46
CA SER A 476 3.39 31.64 -28.30
C SER A 476 3.82 32.33 -29.60
N SER A 477 4.07 31.57 -30.67
CA SER A 477 4.49 32.01 -32.01
C SER A 477 3.40 31.69 -33.06
N GLN A 478 3.52 32.18 -34.30
CA GLN A 478 2.71 31.65 -35.41
C GLN A 478 3.41 30.43 -36.02
N ARG A 479 2.81 29.24 -35.86
CA ARG A 479 3.29 27.97 -36.41
C ARG A 479 2.10 27.12 -36.89
N ASP A 480 2.34 26.28 -37.90
CA ASP A 480 1.44 25.18 -38.24
C ASP A 480 1.47 24.08 -37.16
N LEU A 481 0.31 23.81 -36.56
CA LEU A 481 0.13 22.81 -35.49
C LEU A 481 -0.57 21.55 -35.98
N SER A 482 -0.78 21.42 -37.30
CA SER A 482 -1.53 20.32 -37.89
C SER A 482 -1.03 18.94 -37.47
N ASP A 483 0.27 18.77 -37.20
CA ASP A 483 0.87 17.50 -36.77
C ASP A 483 0.54 17.09 -35.32
N ILE A 484 0.18 18.05 -34.45
CA ILE A 484 -0.01 17.84 -33.01
C ILE A 484 -1.38 18.29 -32.47
N SER A 485 -2.20 18.95 -33.30
CA SER A 485 -3.53 19.48 -32.95
C SER A 485 -4.57 19.23 -34.06
N PRO A 486 -5.83 18.89 -33.72
CA PRO A 486 -6.27 18.39 -32.42
C PRO A 486 -5.71 16.99 -32.13
N CYS A 487 -5.67 16.59 -30.86
CA CYS A 487 -5.13 15.31 -30.40
C CYS A 487 -6.05 14.69 -29.35
N SER A 488 -6.48 13.44 -29.58
CA SER A 488 -7.43 12.72 -28.72
C SER A 488 -6.78 11.91 -27.60
N GLN A 489 -5.43 11.90 -27.52
CA GLN A 489 -4.72 11.22 -26.45
C GLN A 489 -5.03 11.86 -25.07
N GLU A 490 -5.61 11.06 -24.16
CA GLU A 490 -5.97 11.49 -22.80
C GLU A 490 -4.75 11.74 -21.90
N GLU A 491 -3.73 10.88 -21.93
CA GLU A 491 -2.59 10.96 -21.00
C GLU A 491 -1.47 11.86 -21.50
N ALA A 492 -0.98 12.76 -20.65
CA ALA A 492 0.22 13.55 -20.95
C ALA A 492 1.42 12.64 -21.25
N CYS A 493 1.55 11.53 -20.51
CA CYS A 493 2.63 10.57 -20.66
C CYS A 493 2.78 10.01 -22.09
N THR A 494 1.67 9.78 -22.79
CA THR A 494 1.70 9.30 -24.19
C THR A 494 1.80 10.48 -25.17
N ARG A 495 1.11 11.58 -24.88
CA ARG A 495 1.09 12.76 -25.74
C ARG A 495 2.43 13.50 -25.79
N MET A 496 3.28 13.43 -24.77
CA MET A 496 4.63 13.99 -24.85
C MET A 496 5.47 13.40 -25.99
N LEU A 497 5.22 12.16 -26.42
CA LEU A 497 6.00 11.51 -27.47
C LEU A 497 5.69 12.11 -28.85
N ILE A 498 4.44 12.49 -29.14
CA ILE A 498 4.11 13.19 -30.39
C ILE A 498 4.73 14.59 -30.44
N HIS A 499 4.84 15.29 -29.30
CA HIS A 499 5.56 16.55 -29.19
C HIS A 499 7.07 16.38 -29.43
N ALA A 500 7.66 15.26 -28.99
CA ALA A 500 9.07 14.95 -29.28
C ALA A 500 9.31 14.70 -30.77
N LEU A 501 8.38 14.03 -31.46
CA LEU A 501 8.41 13.86 -32.91
C LEU A 501 8.27 15.20 -33.64
N ASP A 502 7.36 16.06 -33.20
CA ASP A 502 7.18 17.40 -33.76
C ASP A 502 8.45 18.27 -33.61
N CYS A 503 9.11 18.20 -32.44
CA CYS A 503 10.41 18.86 -32.24
C CYS A 503 11.45 18.42 -33.30
N SER A 504 11.55 17.12 -33.58
CA SER A 504 12.44 16.59 -34.63
C SER A 504 12.06 17.10 -36.02
N LYS A 505 10.76 17.12 -36.36
CA LYS A 505 10.27 17.60 -37.66
C LYS A 505 10.60 19.06 -37.93
N VAL A 506 10.58 19.91 -36.89
CA VAL A 506 10.96 21.33 -37.00
C VAL A 506 12.47 21.58 -36.90
N GLY A 507 13.28 20.51 -36.90
CA GLY A 507 14.74 20.58 -36.96
C GLY A 507 15.47 20.63 -35.61
N LEU A 508 14.76 20.43 -34.49
CA LEU A 508 15.39 20.35 -33.16
C LEU A 508 15.92 18.94 -32.95
N LYS A 509 17.23 18.84 -32.68
CA LYS A 509 17.96 17.57 -32.73
C LYS A 509 18.04 16.90 -31.37
N LYS A 510 18.16 17.69 -30.31
CA LYS A 510 18.33 17.24 -28.93
C LYS A 510 17.09 17.56 -28.10
N VAL A 511 16.29 16.55 -27.82
CA VAL A 511 15.00 16.70 -27.12
C VAL A 511 15.09 16.06 -25.74
N MET A 512 14.56 16.72 -24.72
CA MET A 512 14.42 16.16 -23.38
C MET A 512 12.95 16.08 -22.95
N ILE A 513 12.56 14.96 -22.36
CA ILE A 513 11.26 14.75 -21.73
C ILE A 513 11.46 14.71 -20.21
N LYS A 514 10.76 15.57 -19.47
CA LYS A 514 10.72 15.54 -18.01
C LYS A 514 9.48 14.80 -17.52
N THR A 515 9.70 13.70 -16.80
CA THR A 515 8.62 12.85 -16.28
C THR A 515 9.04 12.17 -14.97
N VAL A 516 8.06 11.70 -14.22
CA VAL A 516 8.24 10.82 -13.06
C VAL A 516 7.80 9.39 -13.33
N ASP A 517 7.20 9.14 -14.50
CA ASP A 517 6.56 7.87 -14.83
C ASP A 517 7.49 6.95 -15.63
N THR A 518 7.68 5.74 -15.12
CA THR A 518 8.68 4.80 -15.65
C THR A 518 8.32 4.29 -17.04
N TYR A 519 7.02 4.20 -17.36
CA TYR A 519 6.58 3.68 -18.66
C TYR A 519 6.87 4.66 -19.81
N VAL A 520 7.01 5.96 -19.55
CA VAL A 520 7.43 6.93 -20.57
C VAL A 520 8.83 6.59 -21.10
N LEU A 521 9.74 6.14 -20.23
CA LEU A 521 11.07 5.67 -20.66
C LEU A 521 10.96 4.48 -21.61
N VAL A 522 10.11 3.50 -21.25
CA VAL A 522 9.91 2.28 -22.05
C VAL A 522 9.34 2.62 -23.43
N ILE A 523 8.34 3.50 -23.49
CA ILE A 523 7.73 3.94 -24.74
C ILE A 523 8.73 4.76 -25.58
N ALA A 524 9.48 5.67 -24.95
CA ALA A 524 10.49 6.48 -25.63
C ALA A 524 11.59 5.61 -26.26
N VAL A 525 12.08 4.58 -25.55
CA VAL A 525 13.04 3.61 -26.11
C VAL A 525 12.43 2.86 -27.29
N ALA A 526 11.20 2.35 -27.16
CA ALA A 526 10.53 1.58 -28.21
C ALA A 526 10.24 2.40 -29.48
N LEU A 527 10.01 3.71 -29.35
CA LEU A 527 9.62 4.59 -30.44
C LEU A 527 10.76 5.52 -30.91
N PHE A 528 11.97 5.39 -30.35
CA PHE A 528 13.08 6.33 -30.61
C PHE A 528 13.39 6.48 -32.11
N GLN A 529 13.49 5.37 -32.85
CA GLN A 529 13.72 5.38 -34.31
C GLN A 529 12.63 6.13 -35.08
N LYS A 530 11.38 6.07 -34.60
CA LYS A 530 10.24 6.74 -35.22
C LYS A 530 10.18 8.22 -34.87
N ILE A 531 10.69 8.63 -33.70
CA ILE A 531 10.79 10.03 -33.26
C ILE A 531 11.82 10.79 -34.08
N ARG A 532 12.87 10.12 -34.60
CA ARG A 532 13.91 10.70 -35.46
C ARG A 532 14.69 11.88 -34.83
N ALA A 533 14.77 11.93 -33.50
CA ALA A 533 15.67 12.86 -32.81
C ALA A 533 17.12 12.34 -32.88
N GLU A 534 18.10 13.23 -32.93
CA GLU A 534 19.52 12.86 -32.86
C GLU A 534 19.87 12.37 -31.45
N GLU A 535 19.38 13.10 -30.44
CA GLU A 535 19.47 12.70 -29.04
C GLU A 535 18.12 12.89 -28.35
N LEU A 536 17.60 11.81 -27.76
CA LEU A 536 16.46 11.86 -26.85
C LEU A 536 16.91 11.57 -25.42
N TRP A 537 16.55 12.46 -24.50
CA TRP A 537 16.89 12.40 -23.08
C TRP A 537 15.62 12.35 -22.21
N LEU A 538 15.70 11.66 -21.07
CA LEU A 538 14.69 11.74 -20.01
C LEU A 538 15.29 12.39 -18.75
N GLU A 539 14.70 13.49 -18.28
CA GLU A 539 14.90 14.00 -16.91
C GLU A 539 13.90 13.27 -15.99
N PHE A 540 14.37 12.18 -15.36
CA PHE A 540 13.55 11.27 -14.58
C PHE A 540 13.66 11.53 -13.08
N GLY A 541 12.51 11.61 -12.38
CA GLY A 541 12.45 11.74 -10.92
C GLY A 541 12.40 13.19 -10.41
N THR A 542 12.53 13.36 -9.09
CA THR A 542 12.42 14.66 -8.41
C THR A 542 13.54 14.90 -7.38
N GLY A 543 13.88 16.17 -7.18
CA GLY A 543 14.84 16.60 -6.16
C GLY A 543 16.20 15.91 -6.29
N LYS A 544 16.68 15.35 -5.18
CA LYS A 544 17.98 14.65 -5.08
C LYS A 544 18.04 13.33 -5.87
N HIS A 545 16.90 12.82 -6.34
CA HIS A 545 16.81 11.57 -7.12
C HIS A 545 16.62 11.82 -8.62
N THR A 546 16.75 13.06 -9.08
CA THR A 546 16.67 13.41 -10.50
C THR A 546 17.84 12.79 -11.26
N ARG A 547 17.55 12.09 -12.37
CA ARG A 547 18.52 11.42 -13.24
C ARG A 547 18.31 11.84 -14.69
N TYR A 548 19.39 12.00 -15.44
CA TYR A 548 19.32 12.19 -16.89
C TYR A 548 19.60 10.85 -17.56
N ILE A 549 18.63 10.34 -18.32
CA ILE A 549 18.69 9.04 -18.97
C ILE A 549 18.78 9.26 -20.47
N SER A 550 19.84 8.73 -21.09
CA SER A 550 20.00 8.73 -22.55
C SER A 550 19.15 7.61 -23.17
N VAL A 551 18.07 7.98 -23.85
CA VAL A 551 17.19 7.00 -24.53
C VAL A 551 17.88 6.39 -25.74
N HIS A 552 18.62 7.22 -26.48
CA HIS A 552 19.32 6.83 -27.69
C HIS A 552 20.46 5.83 -27.42
N ASP A 553 21.16 5.95 -26.29
CA ASP A 553 22.18 4.96 -25.91
C ASP A 553 21.55 3.65 -25.45
N ILE A 554 20.40 3.69 -24.76
CA ILE A 554 19.67 2.49 -24.37
C ILE A 554 19.15 1.75 -25.61
N GLU A 555 18.54 2.45 -26.55
CA GLU A 555 18.05 1.85 -27.80
C GLU A 555 19.20 1.25 -28.61
N ARG A 556 20.32 1.95 -28.73
CA ARG A 556 21.53 1.45 -29.40
C ARG A 556 22.10 0.20 -28.74
N ALA A 557 22.12 0.16 -27.40
CA ALA A 557 22.64 -0.97 -26.64
C ALA A 557 21.72 -2.20 -26.69
N LEU A 558 20.40 -1.99 -26.70
CA LEU A 558 19.42 -3.07 -26.83
C LEU A 558 19.31 -3.60 -28.27
N GLY A 559 19.49 -2.71 -29.25
CA GLY A 559 19.19 -2.94 -30.65
C GLY A 559 17.70 -2.71 -30.95
N HIS A 560 17.44 -2.23 -32.17
CA HIS A 560 16.11 -1.77 -32.60
C HIS A 560 15.00 -2.80 -32.36
N VAL A 561 15.22 -4.05 -32.78
CA VAL A 561 14.24 -5.14 -32.62
C VAL A 561 13.88 -5.36 -31.15
N LYS A 562 14.86 -5.28 -30.24
CA LYS A 562 14.63 -5.48 -28.79
C LYS A 562 13.92 -4.30 -28.14
N ALA A 563 14.15 -3.09 -28.63
CA ALA A 563 13.48 -1.89 -28.16
C ALA A 563 11.97 -1.92 -28.48
N GLU A 564 11.56 -2.34 -29.68
CA GLU A 564 10.15 -2.30 -30.11
C GLU A 564 9.21 -3.11 -29.22
N TRP A 565 9.60 -4.31 -28.79
CA TRP A 565 8.74 -5.17 -27.98
C TRP A 565 8.88 -4.94 -26.47
N LEU A 566 9.75 -4.02 -26.03
CA LEU A 566 9.94 -3.70 -24.61
C LEU A 566 8.64 -3.22 -23.95
N THR A 567 7.76 -2.57 -24.71
CA THR A 567 6.40 -2.18 -24.31
C THR A 567 5.56 -3.39 -23.91
N VAL A 568 5.54 -4.44 -24.74
CA VAL A 568 4.82 -5.70 -24.48
C VAL A 568 5.41 -6.41 -23.26
N PHE A 569 6.74 -6.50 -23.17
CA PHE A 569 7.41 -7.10 -22.01
C PHE A 569 7.06 -6.35 -20.72
N HIS A 570 7.07 -5.01 -20.75
CA HIS A 570 6.75 -4.19 -19.59
C HIS A 570 5.28 -4.37 -19.16
N ALA A 571 4.34 -4.35 -20.11
CA ALA A 571 2.92 -4.58 -19.84
C ALA A 571 2.66 -6.02 -19.35
N LEU A 572 3.26 -7.04 -19.97
CA LEU A 572 3.02 -8.43 -19.59
C LEU A 572 3.56 -8.76 -18.20
N THR A 573 4.73 -8.24 -17.83
CA THR A 573 5.38 -8.54 -16.55
C THR A 573 4.87 -7.70 -15.38
N GLY A 574 4.09 -6.66 -15.66
CA GLY A 574 3.36 -5.84 -14.70
C GLY A 574 3.59 -4.34 -14.90
N CYS A 575 2.50 -3.58 -14.97
CA CYS A 575 2.47 -2.12 -15.02
C CYS A 575 1.23 -1.60 -14.26
N ASP A 576 0.86 -0.32 -14.42
CA ASP A 576 -0.33 0.24 -13.78
C ASP A 576 -1.63 -0.52 -14.11
N GLN A 577 -1.72 -1.12 -15.30
CA GLN A 577 -2.92 -1.82 -15.78
C GLN A 577 -2.87 -3.34 -15.63
N THR A 578 -1.70 -3.90 -15.33
CA THR A 578 -1.47 -5.34 -15.21
C THR A 578 -0.68 -5.63 -13.94
N SER A 579 -1.19 -6.50 -13.07
CA SER A 579 -0.48 -6.87 -11.85
C SER A 579 0.84 -7.59 -12.14
N PHE A 580 1.76 -7.66 -11.19
CA PHE A 580 2.94 -8.54 -11.31
C PHE A 580 2.55 -10.01 -11.28
N PHE A 581 3.42 -10.89 -11.81
CA PHE A 581 3.31 -12.32 -11.53
C PHE A 581 3.73 -12.57 -10.06
N ALA A 582 2.99 -13.40 -9.33
CA ALA A 582 3.21 -13.60 -7.90
C ALA A 582 4.65 -14.07 -7.60
N GLY A 583 5.37 -13.31 -6.78
CA GLY A 583 6.77 -13.60 -6.43
C GLY A 583 7.79 -13.44 -7.57
N LYS A 584 7.42 -12.82 -8.70
CA LYS A 584 8.28 -12.64 -9.87
C LYS A 584 8.45 -11.16 -10.22
N GLY A 585 9.70 -10.70 -10.18
CA GLY A 585 10.06 -9.34 -10.56
C GLY A 585 10.49 -9.22 -12.03
N LYS A 586 10.63 -7.97 -12.51
CA LYS A 586 11.08 -7.69 -13.89
C LYS A 586 12.49 -8.21 -14.18
N ILE A 587 13.39 -8.19 -13.19
CA ILE A 587 14.74 -8.77 -13.33
C ILE A 587 14.65 -10.27 -13.62
N THR A 588 13.84 -11.00 -12.85
CA THR A 588 13.65 -12.44 -13.07
C THR A 588 13.04 -12.72 -14.44
N ALA A 589 12.04 -11.93 -14.85
CA ALA A 589 11.45 -12.05 -16.18
C ALA A 589 12.44 -11.75 -17.31
N TRP A 590 13.33 -10.79 -17.11
CA TRP A 590 14.38 -10.44 -18.08
C TRP A 590 15.40 -11.57 -18.22
N GLU A 591 15.83 -12.16 -17.10
CA GLU A 591 16.73 -13.32 -17.11
C GLU A 591 16.06 -14.58 -17.67
N THR A 592 14.75 -14.74 -17.50
CA THR A 592 13.97 -15.80 -18.17
C THR A 592 13.94 -15.57 -19.69
N TRP A 593 13.73 -14.34 -20.14
CA TRP A 593 13.75 -14.02 -21.58
C TRP A 593 15.14 -14.27 -22.20
N LYS A 594 16.23 -13.87 -21.53
CA LYS A 594 17.60 -14.19 -22.01
C LYS A 594 17.84 -15.71 -22.17
N ALA A 595 17.14 -16.52 -21.38
CA ALA A 595 17.23 -17.97 -21.44
C ALA A 595 16.28 -18.61 -22.47
N PHE A 596 15.35 -17.84 -23.02
CA PHE A 596 14.33 -18.27 -23.98
C PHE A 596 14.09 -17.13 -24.97
N GLU A 597 15.13 -16.77 -25.74
CA GLU A 597 15.06 -15.65 -26.69
C GLU A 597 14.09 -15.95 -27.84
N GLU A 598 13.71 -17.22 -28.06
CA GLU A 598 12.77 -17.66 -29.09
C GLU A 598 11.36 -17.05 -28.95
N ILE A 599 11.00 -16.50 -27.78
CA ILE A 599 9.73 -15.76 -27.60
C ILE A 599 9.73 -14.38 -28.26
N THR A 600 10.88 -13.86 -28.66
CA THR A 600 11.02 -12.51 -29.20
C THR A 600 10.06 -12.19 -30.35
N PRO A 601 9.87 -13.05 -31.37
CA PRO A 601 8.89 -12.84 -32.44
C PRO A 601 7.45 -12.74 -31.90
N SER A 602 7.12 -13.53 -30.88
CA SER A 602 5.81 -13.51 -30.25
C SER A 602 5.54 -12.20 -29.50
N PHE A 603 6.55 -11.60 -28.85
CA PHE A 603 6.40 -10.24 -28.32
C PHE A 603 6.28 -9.18 -29.41
N GLN A 604 7.00 -9.32 -30.54
CA GLN A 604 6.92 -8.39 -31.66
C GLN A 604 5.55 -8.42 -32.36
N SER A 605 4.96 -9.61 -32.53
CA SER A 605 3.60 -9.75 -33.06
C SER A 605 2.57 -9.02 -32.18
N LEU A 606 2.79 -8.98 -30.86
CA LEU A 606 1.92 -8.26 -29.93
C LEU A 606 2.18 -6.75 -29.86
N SER A 607 3.33 -6.25 -30.32
CA SER A 607 3.65 -4.81 -30.29
C SER A 607 3.09 -4.04 -31.48
N SER A 608 2.40 -4.71 -32.42
CA SER A 608 1.97 -4.14 -33.71
C SER A 608 0.47 -4.25 -33.94
N ILE A 609 -0.36 -3.67 -33.07
CA ILE A 609 -1.84 -3.65 -33.19
C ILE A 609 -2.40 -5.08 -33.43
N PRO A 610 -2.20 -6.00 -32.47
CA PRO A 610 -2.46 -7.43 -32.69
C PRO A 610 -3.95 -7.75 -32.79
N GLN A 611 -4.32 -8.58 -33.76
CA GLN A 611 -5.68 -9.13 -33.85
C GLN A 611 -5.92 -10.23 -32.80
N ALA A 612 -7.19 -10.56 -32.55
CA ALA A 612 -7.56 -11.61 -31.61
C ALA A 612 -6.96 -12.98 -31.97
N SER A 613 -6.84 -13.30 -33.27
CA SER A 613 -6.14 -14.50 -33.77
C SER A 613 -4.66 -14.51 -33.38
N THR A 614 -3.96 -13.38 -33.60
CA THR A 614 -2.55 -13.23 -33.24
C THR A 614 -2.29 -13.55 -31.77
N ILE A 615 -3.19 -13.11 -30.87
CA ILE A 615 -3.09 -13.40 -29.43
C ILE A 615 -3.17 -14.90 -29.15
N LEU A 616 -4.03 -15.62 -29.86
CA LEU A 616 -4.17 -17.07 -29.71
C LEU A 616 -2.95 -17.82 -30.29
N ASP A 617 -2.41 -17.33 -31.41
CA ASP A 617 -1.24 -17.94 -32.06
C ASP A 617 0.01 -17.85 -31.18
N VAL A 618 0.21 -16.74 -30.46
CA VAL A 618 1.36 -16.53 -29.57
C VAL A 618 1.18 -17.08 -28.15
N LEU A 619 -0.05 -17.50 -27.78
CA LEU A 619 -0.37 -17.99 -26.45
C LEU A 619 0.56 -19.15 -26.01
N PRO A 620 0.84 -20.19 -26.84
CA PRO A 620 1.70 -21.29 -26.43
C PRO A 620 3.13 -20.86 -26.06
N ASP A 621 3.70 -19.89 -26.76
CA ASP A 621 5.04 -19.37 -26.47
C ASP A 621 5.04 -18.58 -25.15
N LEU A 622 4.00 -17.79 -24.93
CA LEU A 622 3.81 -17.04 -23.69
C LEU A 622 3.55 -17.96 -22.50
N GLU A 623 2.81 -19.04 -22.68
CA GLU A 623 2.68 -20.09 -21.67
C GLU A 623 4.06 -20.66 -21.32
N ARG A 624 4.86 -21.02 -22.33
CA ARG A 624 6.21 -21.55 -22.13
C ARG A 624 7.11 -20.57 -21.36
N PHE A 625 7.07 -19.29 -21.71
CA PHE A 625 7.81 -18.26 -20.97
C PHE A 625 7.37 -18.15 -19.51
N VAL A 626 6.06 -18.18 -19.24
CA VAL A 626 5.55 -18.15 -17.86
C VAL A 626 5.91 -19.43 -17.10
N VAL A 627 5.91 -20.60 -17.74
CA VAL A 627 6.42 -21.83 -17.13
C VAL A 627 7.87 -21.65 -16.68
N LEU A 628 8.74 -21.18 -17.57
CA LEU A 628 10.17 -20.96 -17.29
C LEU A 628 10.41 -19.87 -16.23
N LEU A 629 9.49 -18.89 -16.13
CA LEU A 629 9.52 -17.87 -15.09
C LEU A 629 9.29 -18.47 -13.69
N TYR A 630 8.45 -19.50 -13.58
CA TYR A 630 8.16 -20.18 -12.30
C TYR A 630 9.10 -21.35 -12.03
N GLU A 631 9.57 -22.04 -13.07
CA GLU A 631 10.43 -23.22 -12.98
C GLU A 631 11.32 -23.32 -14.22
N ARG A 632 12.56 -22.82 -14.11
CA ARG A 632 13.52 -22.75 -15.22
C ARG A 632 13.93 -24.11 -15.78
N THR A 633 13.80 -25.18 -14.98
CA THR A 633 14.14 -26.55 -15.39
C THR A 633 12.97 -27.33 -15.98
N SER A 634 11.76 -26.77 -16.01
CA SER A 634 10.59 -27.49 -16.49
C SER A 634 10.67 -27.72 -18.00
N THR A 635 10.24 -28.90 -18.44
CA THR A 635 10.09 -29.25 -19.87
C THR A 635 8.67 -29.00 -20.38
N THR A 636 7.72 -28.70 -19.48
CA THR A 636 6.31 -28.48 -19.84
C THR A 636 6.13 -27.19 -20.64
N ARG A 637 5.22 -27.20 -21.61
CA ARG A 637 4.90 -25.99 -22.40
C ARG A 637 3.68 -25.26 -21.88
N SER A 638 2.72 -25.98 -21.31
CA SER A 638 1.52 -25.36 -20.77
C SER A 638 1.65 -24.97 -19.30
N VAL A 639 1.13 -23.80 -18.95
CA VAL A 639 1.05 -23.36 -17.54
C VAL A 639 0.16 -24.28 -16.71
N ASN A 640 -0.87 -24.89 -17.29
CA ASN A 640 -1.75 -25.82 -16.55
C ASN A 640 -1.03 -27.13 -16.22
N GLU A 641 -0.22 -27.65 -17.14
CA GLU A 641 0.64 -28.81 -16.90
C GLU A 641 1.72 -28.49 -15.86
N ALA A 642 2.39 -27.35 -16.00
CA ALA A 642 3.37 -26.88 -15.02
C ALA A 642 2.76 -26.72 -13.63
N ARG A 643 1.55 -26.16 -13.53
CA ARG A 643 0.80 -26.06 -12.27
C ARG A 643 0.62 -27.44 -11.65
N LYS A 644 0.13 -28.42 -12.42
CA LYS A 644 -0.04 -29.80 -11.95
C LYS A 644 1.29 -30.40 -11.49
N GLU A 645 2.36 -30.25 -12.27
CA GLU A 645 3.68 -30.78 -11.94
C GLU A 645 4.27 -30.17 -10.67
N LEU A 646 4.29 -28.84 -10.58
CA LEU A 646 4.80 -28.10 -9.43
C LEU A 646 4.02 -28.40 -8.16
N PHE A 647 2.71 -28.57 -8.27
CA PHE A 647 1.84 -28.93 -7.17
C PHE A 647 2.07 -30.38 -6.72
N THR A 648 2.00 -31.35 -7.64
CA THR A 648 2.03 -32.79 -7.31
C THR A 648 3.42 -33.34 -7.04
N LYS A 649 4.44 -32.92 -7.79
CA LYS A 649 5.80 -33.50 -7.71
C LYS A 649 6.75 -32.66 -6.86
N LYS A 650 6.56 -31.33 -6.84
CA LYS A 650 7.45 -30.40 -6.11
C LYS A 650 6.81 -29.82 -4.84
N ASN A 651 5.59 -30.22 -4.50
CA ASN A 651 4.85 -29.80 -3.31
C ASN A 651 4.84 -28.28 -3.09
N ARG A 652 4.72 -27.50 -4.18
CA ARG A 652 4.67 -26.03 -4.09
C ARG A 652 3.30 -25.55 -3.64
N PRO A 653 3.21 -24.52 -2.76
CA PRO A 653 1.95 -23.95 -2.34
C PRO A 653 1.25 -23.20 -3.49
N MET A 654 -0.07 -23.06 -3.41
CA MET A 654 -0.92 -22.54 -4.50
C MET A 654 -0.58 -21.12 -4.93
N ASP A 655 -0.15 -20.27 -3.99
CA ASP A 655 0.27 -18.88 -4.22
C ASP A 655 1.64 -18.78 -4.92
N ALA A 656 2.41 -19.88 -4.96
CA ALA A 656 3.68 -20.00 -5.67
C ALA A 656 3.57 -20.69 -7.03
N LEU A 657 2.36 -20.95 -7.53
CA LEU A 657 2.10 -21.56 -8.84
C LEU A 657 1.91 -20.51 -9.94
N PRO A 658 2.27 -20.81 -11.20
CA PRO A 658 1.96 -19.92 -12.34
C PRO A 658 0.45 -19.77 -12.51
N PRO A 659 -0.06 -18.69 -13.12
CA PRO A 659 -1.49 -18.52 -13.38
C PRO A 659 -2.08 -19.66 -14.23
N THR A 660 -3.40 -19.85 -14.18
CA THR A 660 -4.07 -20.75 -15.12
C THR A 660 -3.99 -20.20 -16.55
N SER A 661 -4.10 -21.08 -17.54
CA SER A 661 -4.13 -20.69 -18.96
C SER A 661 -5.19 -19.61 -19.24
N ALA A 662 -6.40 -19.78 -18.70
CA ALA A 662 -7.48 -18.80 -18.85
C ALA A 662 -7.14 -17.43 -18.23
N ALA A 663 -6.54 -17.39 -17.04
CA ALA A 663 -6.12 -16.14 -16.41
C ALA A 663 -4.97 -15.48 -17.17
N LEU A 664 -4.04 -16.28 -17.70
CA LEU A 664 -2.93 -15.80 -18.52
C LEU A 664 -3.43 -15.21 -19.84
N LEU A 665 -4.38 -15.85 -20.52
CA LEU A 665 -4.97 -15.31 -21.75
C LEU A 665 -5.57 -13.92 -21.54
N GLN A 666 -6.33 -13.72 -20.45
CA GLN A 666 -6.89 -12.39 -20.11
C GLN A 666 -5.82 -11.36 -19.76
N ARG A 667 -4.68 -11.80 -19.21
CA ARG A 667 -3.53 -10.94 -18.97
C ARG A 667 -2.84 -10.55 -20.28
N ILE A 668 -2.70 -11.49 -21.22
CA ILE A 668 -2.12 -11.24 -22.54
C ILE A 668 -3.00 -10.24 -23.29
N LYS A 669 -4.32 -10.46 -23.39
CA LYS A 669 -5.26 -9.51 -24.01
C LYS A 669 -5.10 -8.09 -23.47
N ARG A 670 -5.07 -7.92 -22.14
CA ARG A 670 -4.84 -6.61 -21.51
C ARG A 670 -3.47 -6.02 -21.83
N SER A 671 -2.43 -6.84 -21.86
CA SER A 671 -1.08 -6.40 -22.19
C SER A 671 -0.96 -5.98 -23.66
N SER A 672 -1.62 -6.71 -24.56
CA SER A 672 -1.73 -6.42 -25.99
C SER A 672 -2.50 -5.13 -26.26
N TYR A 673 -3.60 -4.91 -25.53
CA TYR A 673 -4.33 -3.64 -25.57
C TYR A 673 -3.42 -2.47 -25.19
N GLN A 674 -2.77 -2.57 -24.03
CA GLN A 674 -1.95 -1.48 -23.52
C GLN A 674 -0.69 -1.22 -24.37
N ALA A 675 0.07 -2.26 -24.69
CA ALA A 675 1.32 -2.11 -25.43
C ALA A 675 1.07 -1.91 -26.93
N GLY A 676 0.27 -2.78 -27.54
CA GLY A 676 0.09 -2.83 -28.99
C GLY A 676 -0.85 -1.75 -29.54
N TYR A 677 -1.92 -1.39 -28.82
CA TYR A 677 -2.86 -0.36 -29.27
C TYR A 677 -2.58 1.01 -28.66
N VAL A 678 -2.38 1.12 -27.34
CA VAL A 678 -2.19 2.44 -26.71
C VAL A 678 -0.77 2.95 -26.91
N TRP A 679 0.24 2.20 -26.47
CA TRP A 679 1.62 2.70 -26.44
C TRP A 679 2.29 2.78 -27.81
N THR A 680 2.12 1.79 -28.69
CA THR A 680 2.71 1.83 -30.05
C THR A 680 2.16 2.98 -30.89
N GLN A 681 0.93 3.44 -30.61
CA GLN A 681 0.30 4.57 -31.30
C GLN A 681 0.57 5.93 -30.63
N SER A 682 1.52 6.04 -29.69
CA SER A 682 1.80 7.31 -28.97
C SER A 682 2.29 8.45 -29.88
N LEU A 683 2.72 8.16 -31.10
CA LEU A 683 3.07 9.16 -32.12
C LEU A 683 1.90 9.54 -33.05
N CYS A 684 0.72 8.94 -32.87
CA CYS A 684 -0.49 9.26 -33.61
C CYS A 684 -1.38 10.20 -32.78
N LYS A 685 -1.78 11.34 -33.35
CA LYS A 685 -2.65 12.33 -32.69
C LYS A 685 -4.05 11.79 -32.38
N ASP A 686 -4.57 10.89 -33.21
CA ASP A 686 -5.88 10.26 -33.01
C ASP A 686 -5.76 8.73 -33.10
N PRO A 687 -5.31 8.05 -32.02
CA PRO A 687 -5.15 6.61 -32.02
C PRO A 687 -6.50 5.90 -32.00
N THR A 688 -6.72 4.99 -32.95
CA THR A 688 -7.89 4.11 -32.93
C THR A 688 -7.69 3.00 -31.91
N LEU A 689 -8.52 2.97 -30.86
CA LEU A 689 -8.49 1.96 -29.82
C LEU A 689 -9.70 1.01 -29.95
N PRO A 690 -9.50 -0.31 -29.83
CA PRO A 690 -10.62 -1.25 -29.81
C PRO A 690 -11.45 -1.05 -28.54
N SER A 691 -12.69 -1.53 -28.56
CA SER A 691 -13.53 -1.49 -27.37
C SER A 691 -12.90 -2.34 -26.26
N PRO A 692 -12.76 -1.85 -25.02
CA PRO A 692 -12.28 -2.68 -23.91
C PRO A 692 -13.16 -3.90 -23.60
N LEU A 693 -14.36 -3.99 -24.21
CA LEU A 693 -15.28 -5.12 -24.10
C LEU A 693 -14.99 -6.25 -25.12
N GLU A 694 -14.18 -5.98 -26.15
CA GLU A 694 -13.73 -6.92 -27.18
C GLU A 694 -12.37 -7.54 -26.81
#